data_AF-A0A7X9LCN1-F1
#
_entry.id   AF-A0A7X9LCN1-F1
#
_cell.length_a   1.000
_cell.length_b   1.000
_cell.length_c   1.000
_cell.angle_alpha   90.00
_cell.angle_beta   90.00
_cell.angle_gamma   90.00
#
_symmetry.space_group_name_H-M   'P 1'
#
loop_
_entity.id
_entity.type
_entity.pdbx_description
1 polymer ?
#
loop_
_entity_poly.entity_id
_entity_poly.type
_entity_poly.pdbx_seq_one_letter_code
_entity_poly.pdbx_strand_id
1 'polypeptide(L)'
;MSHAKHREKKQRLPFKENKKAQVLLLSALLPMLIMLVVWFFMGVFPFGRNTLMAVDFGQQYIGLYGFLKHTVLTGDWSGLFYSFSKSIGGAMIGVWGFNLISPFNLLYILLPLTQFKWAVFLTIWLRYGAMGLSFAYLLIKRYKAMDYNLWLPPLMATAYALSGMIVSYQMNPIFYDAMIMLPLLIICLEEVIDGGKPFKYIFLLALTMLLHFYMGYMICLFIALYTCYYAAPRLAEKGDWKVKLEAFFVPVWRVVYASVLGIAAVFFLLYPIFLNLLRSKGAYESPMTFSFALQINPLDILSKLMIGGFDNESSWAAGPNLPNIYVGALALVGFFLYFAQAKAHKFRKIAAAVISFIFFISIVNEFTSKIWHMGQNPAGFFYRFSWIVSFFMVLLAYQAIREEKYLGWKGLVAGVVISLASAYYVISHSYTYIAKSQPKAVTGFVSHHSVLTVLLIVAVFGSLAVLSWRRLSRYKEARLCALAASLLAMVASFYLLSKGFLLSQVSLTLISWLLILVYFALRPKSKLVWCALALITALELGYNAYLSQVTMSYADAYKFTDVTKNMKELADVIKKKNKAGFYRVGSSFLYAKNDPFLVSYPGLSSFSSNMEKSTINLFNSMGDVGGNAATFYANGTALTDALYGVRYYIDRKEYTATDMEQHPNWQFFDRNSTRTDLSAYYKPIYENKRFTIYENPNVFSAAFGTNTLTRNIKFGLNNPVSNQNIILSSMSGVEKKYFEYVGIPKIELLNMQEVNENGQRIFKRIDKKQPGTVRIIFTPQTDYTYYFQAPYSLRKSMGNISIMLNNQWYHYTQSYDQVQLWNLTDRTPGKEMVLQLQTSQDDQLDLTNMALVRADQKSIKKVLNDRLKQNLTVTKWTNTLVKGHVAITDKSNVMMTSIPYNPGWTVKVDGKKVETSEAWESLLSFPITSGKHDIEMSFLPQGLLTGIVVSVLSLALIAFLKWYDDRTGNDELF
;
A
#
# COMPACT_ATOMS: atom_id res chain seq x y z
N MET A 1 24.49 23.59 64.27
CA MET A 1 23.02 23.78 64.22
C MET A 1 22.76 25.14 63.58
N SER A 2 22.72 25.36 62.26
CA SER A 2 21.97 24.75 61.13
C SER A 2 20.45 24.84 61.27
N HIS A 3 19.87 25.96 60.79
CA HIS A 3 18.60 25.95 60.05
C HIS A 3 18.34 27.30 59.36
N ALA A 4 18.78 27.39 58.09
CA ALA A 4 18.23 28.32 57.11
C ALA A 4 17.92 27.51 55.84
N LYS A 5 16.67 27.06 55.71
CA LYS A 5 16.16 26.37 54.52
C LYS A 5 15.82 27.42 53.45
N HIS A 6 16.65 27.53 52.43
CA HIS A 6 16.30 28.15 51.16
C HIS A 6 15.14 27.38 50.50
N ARG A 7 13.98 28.02 50.43
CA ARG A 7 12.93 27.71 49.44
C ARG A 7 13.24 28.54 48.18
N GLU A 8 14.01 27.98 47.25
CA GLU A 8 13.99 28.47 45.87
C GLU A 8 12.66 28.08 45.22
N LYS A 9 11.75 29.06 45.12
CA LYS A 9 10.61 28.99 44.21
C LYS A 9 11.13 28.97 42.77
N LYS A 10 11.01 27.81 42.11
CA LYS A 10 10.98 27.69 40.63
C LYS A 10 9.81 28.51 40.07
N GLN A 11 10.00 29.81 39.88
CA GLN A 11 9.15 30.61 38.99
C GLN A 11 9.60 30.31 37.55
N ARG A 12 8.97 29.30 36.91
CA ARG A 12 9.04 29.17 35.45
C ARG A 12 8.28 30.36 34.86
N LEU A 13 8.99 31.26 34.19
CA LEU A 13 8.43 32.43 33.51
C LEU A 13 7.41 31.99 32.43
N PRO A 14 6.12 32.41 32.51
CA PRO A 14 5.08 32.03 31.55
C PRO A 14 5.37 32.45 30.09
N PHE A 15 6.31 33.38 29.88
CA PHE A 15 6.67 33.90 28.55
C PHE A 15 7.46 32.93 27.67
N LYS A 16 8.29 32.04 28.25
CA LYS A 16 9.08 31.05 27.47
C LYS A 16 8.23 29.87 27.00
N GLU A 17 7.23 29.46 27.79
CA GLU A 17 6.33 28.35 27.43
C GLU A 17 5.46 28.72 26.23
N ASN A 18 5.04 29.99 26.12
CA ASN A 18 4.25 30.49 25.00
C ASN A 18 5.02 30.40 23.65
N LYS A 19 6.31 30.78 23.62
CA LYS A 19 7.14 30.68 22.41
C LYS A 19 7.40 29.23 21.97
N LYS A 20 7.54 28.30 22.92
CA LYS A 20 7.71 26.87 22.59
C LYS A 20 6.44 26.32 21.92
N ALA A 21 5.27 26.65 22.44
CA ALA A 21 4.00 26.26 21.84
C ALA A 21 3.85 26.84 20.42
N GLN A 22 4.24 28.10 20.21
CA GLN A 22 4.23 28.73 18.88
C GLN A 22 5.13 28.01 17.88
N VAL A 23 6.36 27.67 18.26
CA VAL A 23 7.28 26.94 17.36
C VAL A 23 6.73 25.56 17.01
N LEU A 24 6.21 24.81 17.99
CA LEU A 24 5.60 23.51 17.76
C LEU A 24 4.37 23.61 16.84
N LEU A 25 3.52 24.62 17.05
CA LEU A 25 2.36 24.89 16.22
C LEU A 25 2.77 25.23 14.79
N LEU A 26 3.77 26.11 14.60
CA LEU A 26 4.30 26.46 13.28
C LEU A 26 4.91 25.23 12.58
N SER A 27 5.63 24.37 13.30
CA SER A 27 6.19 23.13 12.78
C SER A 27 5.13 22.13 12.31
N ALA A 28 3.92 22.17 12.88
CA ALA A 28 2.80 21.37 12.41
C ALA A 28 2.06 22.06 11.23
N LEU A 29 1.76 23.35 11.36
CA LEU A 29 0.93 24.08 10.40
C LEU A 29 1.63 24.38 9.08
N LEU A 30 2.95 24.60 9.08
CA LEU A 30 3.69 24.93 7.85
C LEU A 30 3.62 23.82 6.78
N PRO A 31 3.97 22.54 7.07
CA PRO A 31 3.81 21.47 6.08
C PRO A 31 2.33 21.25 5.71
N MET A 32 1.40 21.40 6.65
CA MET A 32 -0.04 21.32 6.39
C MET A 32 -0.52 22.38 5.41
N LEU A 33 -0.07 23.63 5.55
CA LEU A 33 -0.42 24.73 4.67
C LEU A 33 0.14 24.53 3.26
N ILE A 34 1.40 24.07 3.15
CA ILE A 34 2.00 23.76 1.86
C ILE A 34 1.18 22.68 1.14
N MET A 35 0.79 21.61 1.84
CA MET A 35 -0.02 20.56 1.24
C MET A 35 -1.42 21.03 0.85
N LEU A 36 -2.06 21.94 1.61
CA LEU A 36 -3.33 22.54 1.19
C LEU A 36 -3.22 23.30 -0.13
N VAL A 37 -2.15 24.07 -0.31
CA VAL A 37 -1.89 24.79 -1.56
C VAL A 37 -1.65 23.81 -2.70
N VAL A 38 -0.85 22.77 -2.48
CA VAL A 38 -0.63 21.69 -3.47
C VAL A 38 -1.94 21.03 -3.88
N TRP A 39 -2.76 20.64 -2.91
CA TRP A 39 -4.04 19.97 -3.14
C TRP A 39 -5.09 20.88 -3.77
N PHE A 40 -5.06 22.18 -3.49
CA PHE A 40 -5.87 23.17 -4.19
C PHE A 40 -5.57 23.16 -5.69
N PHE A 41 -4.29 23.22 -6.09
CA PHE A 41 -3.90 23.16 -7.50
C PHE A 41 -4.16 21.80 -8.16
N MET A 42 -4.18 20.71 -7.39
CA MET A 42 -4.54 19.38 -7.88
C MET A 42 -6.06 19.13 -7.97
N GLY A 43 -6.89 20.07 -7.53
CA GLY A 43 -8.34 19.89 -7.47
C GLY A 43 -8.78 18.77 -6.51
N VAL A 44 -8.04 18.57 -5.42
CA VAL A 44 -8.36 17.58 -4.39
C VAL A 44 -9.45 18.14 -3.48
N PHE A 45 -10.44 17.31 -3.14
CA PHE A 45 -11.51 17.61 -2.21
C PHE A 45 -10.95 18.13 -0.87
N PRO A 46 -11.47 19.25 -0.32
CA PRO A 46 -12.71 19.94 -0.69
C PRO A 46 -12.58 21.00 -1.80
N PHE A 47 -11.39 21.22 -2.36
CA PHE A 47 -11.15 22.25 -3.40
C PHE A 47 -11.57 21.81 -4.80
N GLY A 48 -11.73 20.50 -5.02
CA GLY A 48 -12.24 19.95 -6.27
C GLY A 48 -12.87 18.58 -6.08
N ARG A 49 -12.89 17.78 -7.16
CA ARG A 49 -13.58 16.47 -7.19
C ARG A 49 -12.67 15.28 -6.87
N ASN A 50 -11.36 15.43 -7.01
CA ASN A 50 -10.42 14.35 -6.78
C ASN A 50 -10.33 14.05 -5.28
N THR A 51 -10.36 12.78 -4.89
CA THR A 51 -10.02 12.38 -3.52
C THR A 51 -8.52 12.12 -3.41
N LEU A 52 -8.03 11.71 -2.24
CA LEU A 52 -6.69 11.12 -2.11
C LEU A 52 -6.71 9.58 -2.18
N MET A 53 -7.86 8.99 -2.56
CA MET A 53 -7.97 7.55 -2.77
C MET A 53 -7.33 7.20 -4.12
N ALA A 54 -6.03 6.91 -4.08
CA ALA A 54 -5.27 6.39 -5.19
C ALA A 54 -4.79 4.97 -4.86
N VAL A 55 -4.74 4.11 -5.88
CA VAL A 55 -4.13 2.77 -5.82
C VAL A 55 -4.59 1.96 -4.60
N ASP A 56 -3.68 1.48 -3.74
CA ASP A 56 -4.01 0.62 -2.59
C ASP A 56 -4.90 1.31 -1.56
N PHE A 57 -4.82 2.64 -1.44
CA PHE A 57 -5.73 3.36 -0.55
C PHE A 57 -7.19 3.16 -0.97
N GLY A 58 -7.50 3.40 -2.24
CA GLY A 58 -8.85 3.20 -2.78
C GLY A 58 -9.23 1.72 -2.89
N GLN A 59 -8.32 0.89 -3.38
CA GLN A 59 -8.60 -0.50 -3.75
C GLN A 59 -8.58 -1.48 -2.56
N GLN A 60 -7.80 -1.19 -1.51
CA GLN A 60 -7.59 -2.07 -0.37
C GLN A 60 -8.10 -1.47 0.95
N TYR A 61 -7.60 -0.30 1.35
CA TYR A 61 -7.76 0.18 2.74
C TYR A 61 -9.15 0.75 3.02
N ILE A 62 -9.79 1.41 2.06
CA ILE A 62 -11.12 2.02 2.26
C ILE A 62 -12.18 0.98 2.60
N GLY A 63 -12.16 -0.18 1.92
CA GLY A 63 -13.02 -1.31 2.27
C GLY A 63 -12.76 -1.78 3.71
N LEU A 64 -11.49 -1.91 4.10
CA LEU A 64 -11.11 -2.34 5.45
C LEU A 64 -11.50 -1.32 6.53
N TYR A 65 -11.43 -0.01 6.28
CA TYR A 65 -11.92 1.03 7.19
C TYR A 65 -13.45 0.97 7.32
N GLY A 66 -14.18 0.67 6.25
CA GLY A 66 -15.62 0.39 6.28
C GLY A 66 -15.94 -0.81 7.18
N PHE A 67 -15.17 -1.89 7.06
CA PHE A 67 -15.30 -3.08 7.88
C PHE A 67 -14.94 -2.84 9.36
N LEU A 68 -13.89 -2.04 9.63
CA LEU A 68 -13.52 -1.62 10.99
C LEU A 68 -14.66 -0.83 11.65
N LYS A 69 -15.24 0.12 10.91
CA LYS A 69 -16.40 0.88 11.37
C LYS A 69 -17.55 -0.05 11.74
N HIS A 70 -17.89 -1.01 10.88
CA HIS A 70 -18.95 -1.97 11.17
C HIS A 70 -18.62 -2.82 12.41
N THR A 71 -17.40 -3.35 12.51
CA THR A 71 -16.92 -4.15 13.65
C THR A 71 -17.06 -3.40 14.97
N VAL A 72 -16.61 -2.14 15.03
CA VAL A 72 -16.68 -1.31 16.24
C VAL A 72 -18.12 -0.93 16.60
N LEU A 73 -18.93 -0.53 15.62
CA LEU A 73 -20.30 -0.06 15.87
C LEU A 73 -21.29 -1.19 16.20
N THR A 74 -21.04 -2.40 15.71
CA THR A 74 -21.88 -3.57 16.02
C THR A 74 -21.42 -4.32 17.26
N GLY A 75 -20.18 -4.11 17.72
CA GLY A 75 -19.56 -4.87 18.79
C GLY A 75 -19.17 -6.31 18.41
N ASP A 76 -19.27 -6.68 17.12
CA ASP A 76 -18.85 -8.00 16.64
C ASP A 76 -17.33 -8.05 16.40
N TRP A 77 -16.58 -8.21 17.50
CA TRP A 77 -15.11 -8.29 17.47
C TRP A 77 -14.56 -9.54 16.77
N SER A 78 -15.41 -10.50 16.38
CA SER A 78 -14.97 -11.70 15.64
C SER A 78 -14.28 -11.35 14.31
N GLY A 79 -14.68 -10.24 13.68
CA GLY A 79 -14.10 -9.72 12.44
C GLY A 79 -12.61 -9.35 12.53
N LEU A 80 -12.07 -9.17 13.73
CA LEU A 80 -10.65 -8.91 13.94
C LEU A 80 -9.78 -10.17 13.75
N PHE A 81 -10.36 -11.35 13.89
CA PHE A 81 -9.61 -12.62 13.84
C PHE A 81 -9.79 -13.36 12.53
N TYR A 82 -11.03 -13.42 12.02
CA TYR A 82 -11.41 -14.05 10.77
C TYR A 82 -12.48 -13.20 10.08
N SER A 83 -12.69 -13.34 8.77
CA SER A 83 -13.81 -12.69 8.10
C SER A 83 -14.24 -13.45 6.86
N PHE A 84 -15.56 -13.63 6.70
CA PHE A 84 -16.16 -14.14 5.45
C PHE A 84 -16.30 -13.07 4.36
N SER A 85 -15.96 -11.81 4.64
CA SER A 85 -15.79 -10.75 3.64
C SER A 85 -14.42 -10.80 2.94
N LYS A 86 -13.47 -11.58 3.46
CA LYS A 86 -12.17 -11.84 2.83
C LYS A 86 -12.29 -13.00 1.84
N SER A 87 -12.82 -12.77 0.63
CA SER A 87 -13.08 -13.86 -0.33
C SER A 87 -13.93 -14.98 0.30
N ILE A 88 -13.65 -16.26 0.01
CA ILE A 88 -14.30 -17.41 0.67
C ILE A 88 -13.98 -17.54 2.18
N GLY A 89 -13.29 -16.58 2.79
CA GLY A 89 -12.99 -16.51 4.21
C GLY A 89 -11.51 -16.61 4.48
N GLY A 90 -11.00 -15.87 5.45
CA GLY A 90 -9.59 -15.99 5.82
C GLY A 90 -9.23 -15.29 7.11
N ALA A 91 -8.01 -15.55 7.57
CA ALA A 91 -7.49 -14.94 8.79
C ALA A 91 -7.25 -13.44 8.58
N MET A 92 -7.64 -12.65 9.58
CA MET A 92 -7.60 -11.19 9.50
C MET A 92 -6.44 -10.58 10.30
N ILE A 93 -5.83 -11.32 11.23
CA ILE A 93 -4.78 -10.77 12.11
C ILE A 93 -3.59 -10.18 11.33
N GLY A 94 -3.14 -10.84 10.26
CA GLY A 94 -2.10 -10.31 9.37
C GLY A 94 -2.57 -9.09 8.56
N VAL A 95 -3.86 -9.04 8.20
CA VAL A 95 -4.45 -7.90 7.49
C VAL A 95 -4.50 -6.67 8.41
N TRP A 96 -4.98 -6.82 9.64
CA TRP A 96 -5.05 -5.73 10.62
C TRP A 96 -3.68 -5.23 11.03
N GLY A 97 -2.76 -6.14 11.37
CA GLY A 97 -1.41 -5.80 11.80
C GLY A 97 -0.59 -5.05 10.75
N PHE A 98 -0.89 -5.29 9.46
CA PHE A 98 -0.24 -4.56 8.37
C PHE A 98 -0.97 -3.27 7.96
N ASN A 99 -2.31 -3.20 8.05
CA ASN A 99 -3.06 -2.14 7.35
C ASN A 99 -3.84 -1.16 8.24
N LEU A 100 -4.12 -1.42 9.53
CA LEU A 100 -5.27 -0.76 10.20
C LEU A 100 -5.07 -0.32 11.66
N ILE A 101 -3.90 -0.50 12.27
CA ILE A 101 -3.71 -0.08 13.67
C ILE A 101 -3.25 1.38 13.70
N SER A 102 -4.19 2.32 13.83
CA SER A 102 -3.88 3.75 13.88
C SER A 102 -4.88 4.59 14.68
N PRO A 103 -4.44 5.59 15.47
CA PRO A 103 -5.34 6.52 16.15
C PRO A 103 -6.18 7.37 15.18
N PHE A 104 -5.68 7.66 13.98
CA PHE A 104 -6.43 8.45 12.99
C PHE A 104 -7.59 7.66 12.37
N ASN A 105 -7.62 6.34 12.55
CA ASN A 105 -8.73 5.53 12.04
C ASN A 105 -10.05 5.82 12.77
N LEU A 106 -9.99 6.50 13.92
CA LEU A 106 -11.15 7.04 14.61
C LEU A 106 -12.01 7.94 13.69
N LEU A 107 -11.40 8.65 12.73
CA LEU A 107 -12.13 9.48 11.77
C LEU A 107 -13.10 8.65 10.91
N TYR A 108 -12.70 7.45 10.48
CA TYR A 108 -13.57 6.54 9.71
C TYR A 108 -14.65 5.89 10.59
N ILE A 109 -14.38 5.70 11.88
CA ILE A 109 -15.37 5.17 12.82
C ILE A 109 -16.46 6.23 13.08
N LEU A 110 -16.07 7.48 13.33
CA LEU A 110 -16.97 8.58 13.68
C LEU A 110 -17.79 9.07 12.47
N LEU A 111 -17.17 9.25 11.30
CA LEU A 111 -17.85 9.78 10.12
C LEU A 111 -18.70 8.71 9.42
N PRO A 112 -19.90 9.04 8.91
CA PRO A 112 -20.70 8.09 8.14
C PRO A 112 -19.97 7.69 6.85
N LEU A 113 -20.29 6.50 6.31
CA LEU A 113 -19.60 5.93 5.15
C LEU A 113 -19.61 6.86 3.93
N THR A 114 -20.70 7.60 3.73
CA THR A 114 -20.88 8.62 2.67
C THR A 114 -19.94 9.82 2.81
N GLN A 115 -19.35 10.04 3.98
CA GLN A 115 -18.41 11.12 4.27
C GLN A 115 -16.96 10.64 4.38
N PHE A 116 -16.65 9.42 3.94
CA PHE A 116 -15.26 8.92 3.94
C PHE A 116 -14.31 9.77 3.09
N LYS A 117 -14.81 10.56 2.13
CA LYS A 117 -14.02 11.60 1.44
C LYS A 117 -13.38 12.62 2.40
N TRP A 118 -14.08 13.01 3.48
CA TRP A 118 -13.52 13.85 4.55
C TRP A 118 -12.53 13.08 5.42
N ALA A 119 -12.87 11.84 5.78
CA ALA A 119 -11.99 11.00 6.57
C ALA A 119 -10.63 10.81 5.88
N VAL A 120 -10.64 10.52 4.57
CA VAL A 120 -9.44 10.41 3.72
C VAL A 120 -8.59 11.68 3.76
N PHE A 121 -9.20 12.83 3.50
CA PHE A 121 -8.52 14.12 3.52
C PHE A 121 -7.88 14.42 4.88
N LEU A 122 -8.68 14.35 5.95
CA LEU A 122 -8.23 14.67 7.32
C LEU A 122 -7.15 13.71 7.82
N THR A 123 -7.28 12.42 7.49
CA THR A 123 -6.33 11.35 7.84
C THR A 123 -4.92 11.65 7.34
N ILE A 124 -4.79 12.11 6.08
CA ILE A 124 -3.49 12.45 5.51
C ILE A 124 -3.03 13.83 6.02
N TRP A 125 -3.92 14.82 5.99
CA TRP A 125 -3.58 16.20 6.34
C TRP A 125 -3.05 16.35 7.76
N LEU A 126 -3.74 15.77 8.75
CA LEU A 126 -3.35 15.86 10.15
C LEU A 126 -2.03 15.12 10.43
N ARG A 127 -1.69 14.08 9.64
CA ARG A 127 -0.43 13.36 9.80
C ARG A 127 0.78 14.15 9.33
N TYR A 128 0.66 14.97 8.28
CA TYR A 128 1.72 15.94 7.95
C TYR A 128 2.04 16.86 9.13
N GLY A 129 0.99 17.35 9.81
CA GLY A 129 1.15 18.15 11.03
C GLY A 129 1.80 17.36 12.17
N ALA A 130 1.35 16.13 12.41
CA ALA A 130 1.88 15.28 13.48
C ALA A 130 3.36 14.91 13.25
N MET A 131 3.78 14.65 12.00
CA MET A 131 5.18 14.40 11.64
C MET A 131 6.05 15.64 11.86
N GLY A 132 5.57 16.82 11.45
CA GLY A 132 6.26 18.09 11.71
C GLY A 132 6.39 18.39 13.21
N LEU A 133 5.31 18.16 13.97
CA LEU A 133 5.27 18.34 15.42
C LEU A 133 6.24 17.40 16.14
N SER A 134 6.25 16.11 15.81
CA SER A 134 7.10 15.12 16.48
C SER A 134 8.59 15.40 16.24
N PHE A 135 8.96 15.76 15.00
CA PHE A 135 10.34 16.13 14.66
C PHE A 135 10.78 17.41 15.38
N ALA A 136 9.96 18.46 15.38
CA ALA A 136 10.28 19.69 16.10
C ALA A 136 10.40 19.45 17.61
N TYR A 137 9.57 18.58 18.19
CA TYR A 137 9.66 18.20 19.59
C TYR A 137 10.99 17.51 19.92
N LEU A 138 11.51 16.65 19.04
CA LEU A 138 12.85 16.06 19.14
C LEU A 138 13.93 17.15 19.17
N LEU A 139 13.89 18.10 18.21
CA LEU A 139 14.89 19.17 18.14
C LEU A 139 14.87 20.06 19.39
N ILE A 140 13.69 20.41 19.88
CA ILE A 140 13.52 21.25 21.07
C ILE A 140 14.04 20.52 22.31
N LYS A 141 13.66 19.25 22.49
CA LYS A 141 13.93 18.52 23.72
C LYS A 141 15.36 18.02 23.84
N ARG A 142 15.94 17.50 22.75
CA ARG A 142 17.29 16.89 22.76
C ARG A 142 18.37 17.84 22.26
N TYR A 143 18.03 18.78 21.39
CA TYR A 143 19.02 19.64 20.70
C TYR A 143 18.88 21.14 21.02
N LYS A 144 18.17 21.49 22.10
CA LYS A 144 18.01 22.85 22.65
C LYS A 144 17.61 23.88 21.59
N ALA A 145 16.69 23.51 20.71
CA ALA A 145 16.38 24.33 19.53
C ALA A 145 15.86 25.74 19.81
N MET A 146 15.30 25.95 21.00
CA MET A 146 14.78 27.25 21.42
C MET A 146 15.87 28.29 21.71
N ASP A 147 17.10 27.85 21.97
CA ASP A 147 18.21 28.74 22.37
C ASP A 147 18.92 29.37 21.15
N TYR A 148 18.65 28.86 19.95
CA TYR A 148 19.34 29.24 18.72
C TYR A 148 18.52 30.20 17.84
N ASN A 149 17.56 29.65 17.08
CA ASN A 149 16.77 30.41 16.14
C ASN A 149 15.39 29.75 16.00
N LEU A 150 14.35 30.51 16.31
CA LEU A 150 12.96 30.03 16.32
C LEU A 150 12.42 29.65 14.93
N TRP A 151 13.05 30.11 13.84
CA TRP A 151 12.65 29.81 12.46
C TRP A 151 13.20 28.49 11.94
N LEU A 152 14.34 28.03 12.46
CA LEU A 152 15.00 26.82 11.95
C LEU A 152 14.20 25.53 12.24
N PRO A 153 13.63 25.31 13.44
CA PRO A 153 12.89 24.08 13.73
C PRO A 153 11.65 23.88 12.85
N PRO A 154 10.81 24.89 12.58
CA PRO A 154 9.73 24.75 11.59
C PRO A 154 10.23 24.39 10.19
N LEU A 155 11.33 24.97 9.71
CA LEU A 155 11.89 24.64 8.39
C LEU A 155 12.40 23.19 8.31
N MET A 156 13.11 22.73 9.34
CA MET A 156 13.60 21.34 9.37
C MET A 156 12.45 20.33 9.57
N ALA A 157 11.44 20.69 10.37
CA ALA A 157 10.23 19.88 10.51
C ALA A 157 9.48 19.76 9.18
N THR A 158 9.35 20.85 8.41
CA THR A 158 8.78 20.82 7.06
C THR A 158 9.61 19.97 6.10
N ALA A 159 10.94 20.11 6.11
CA ALA A 159 11.83 19.28 5.28
C ALA A 159 11.69 17.78 5.60
N TYR A 160 11.50 17.43 6.87
CA TYR A 160 11.20 16.06 7.27
C TYR A 160 9.82 15.61 6.78
N ALA A 161 8.76 16.34 7.14
CA ALA A 161 7.37 15.98 6.86
C ALA A 161 7.04 15.98 5.36
N LEU A 162 7.75 16.76 4.54
CA LEU A 162 7.59 16.80 3.08
C LEU A 162 8.75 16.13 2.33
N SER A 163 9.49 15.25 3.00
CA SER A 163 10.52 14.43 2.34
C SER A 163 9.93 13.50 1.29
N GLY A 164 10.75 13.10 0.32
CA GLY A 164 10.35 12.43 -0.92
C GLY A 164 9.40 11.26 -0.69
N MET A 165 9.80 10.26 0.10
CA MET A 165 8.93 9.12 0.37
C MET A 165 7.61 9.52 1.03
N ILE A 166 7.61 10.46 1.97
CA ILE A 166 6.38 10.85 2.68
C ILE A 166 5.38 11.46 1.71
N VAL A 167 5.79 12.40 0.84
CA VAL A 167 4.87 12.99 -0.14
C VAL A 167 4.49 12.04 -1.26
N SER A 168 5.41 11.20 -1.70
CA SER A 168 5.16 10.22 -2.76
C SER A 168 4.25 9.09 -2.31
N TYR A 169 4.34 8.64 -1.05
CA TYR A 169 3.65 7.43 -0.58
C TYR A 169 2.28 7.73 0.07
N GLN A 170 1.64 8.83 -0.32
CA GLN A 170 0.32 9.22 0.22
C GLN A 170 -0.78 8.18 -0.05
N MET A 171 -0.63 7.36 -1.09
CA MET A 171 -1.46 6.18 -1.38
C MET A 171 -1.27 5.02 -0.40
N ASN A 172 -0.29 5.10 0.50
CA ASN A 172 -0.03 4.14 1.57
C ASN A 172 0.04 4.85 2.94
N PRO A 173 -1.05 5.51 3.37
CA PRO A 173 -1.05 6.30 4.60
C PRO A 173 -0.84 5.45 5.88
N ILE A 174 -0.98 4.13 5.75
CA ILE A 174 -0.71 3.14 6.80
C ILE A 174 0.71 3.27 7.38
N PHE A 175 1.68 3.73 6.58
CA PHE A 175 3.06 3.85 7.02
C PHE A 175 3.30 5.06 7.92
N TYR A 176 2.53 6.14 7.78
CA TYR A 176 2.83 7.45 8.35
C TYR A 176 2.92 7.47 9.88
N ASP A 177 2.23 6.55 10.56
CA ASP A 177 2.32 6.47 12.01
C ASP A 177 3.76 6.15 12.47
N ALA A 178 4.51 5.34 11.71
CA ALA A 178 5.92 5.08 11.98
C ALA A 178 6.80 6.34 11.85
N MET A 179 6.50 7.21 10.88
CA MET A 179 7.18 8.49 10.70
C MET A 179 6.87 9.47 11.84
N ILE A 180 5.67 9.43 12.41
CA ILE A 180 5.34 10.23 13.61
C ILE A 180 6.11 9.70 14.82
N MET A 181 6.19 8.36 14.95
CA MET A 181 6.78 7.70 16.12
C MET A 181 8.30 7.77 16.18
N LEU A 182 9.01 7.70 15.05
CA LEU A 182 10.49 7.67 15.06
C LEU A 182 11.11 8.85 15.81
N PRO A 183 10.76 10.13 15.55
CA PRO A 183 11.32 11.25 16.31
C PRO A 183 11.06 11.14 17.82
N LEU A 184 9.87 10.68 18.23
CA LEU A 184 9.51 10.50 19.64
C LEU A 184 10.31 9.38 20.30
N LEU A 185 10.55 8.30 19.55
CA LEU A 185 11.32 7.16 20.00
C LEU A 185 12.80 7.52 20.17
N ILE A 186 13.37 8.32 19.26
CA ILE A 186 14.75 8.82 19.39
C ILE A 186 14.92 9.68 20.65
N ILE A 187 13.93 10.49 21.04
CA ILE A 187 14.00 11.25 22.31
C ILE A 187 14.19 10.30 23.49
N CYS A 188 13.37 9.26 23.57
CA CYS A 188 13.40 8.33 24.70
C CYS A 188 14.65 7.43 24.64
N LEU A 189 15.06 7.04 23.44
CA LEU A 189 16.30 6.28 23.22
C LEU A 189 17.52 7.06 23.73
N GLU A 190 17.65 8.33 23.34
CA GLU A 190 18.75 9.16 23.83
C GLU A 190 18.68 9.37 25.35
N GLU A 191 17.48 9.51 25.94
CA GLU A 191 17.30 9.55 27.41
C GLU A 191 17.83 8.27 28.09
N VAL A 192 17.60 7.09 27.51
CA VAL A 192 18.12 5.81 28.03
C VAL A 192 19.63 5.71 27.92
N ILE A 193 20.18 6.09 26.76
CA ILE A 193 21.64 6.05 26.53
C ILE A 193 22.37 7.03 27.47
N ASP A 194 21.73 8.12 27.88
CA ASP A 194 22.26 9.07 28.86
C ASP A 194 22.12 8.61 30.32
N GLY A 195 21.58 7.42 30.57
CA GLY A 195 21.43 6.86 31.91
C GLY A 195 20.01 6.96 32.49
N GLY A 196 19.05 7.55 31.76
CA GLY A 196 17.66 7.67 32.21
C GLY A 196 16.88 6.35 32.19
N LYS A 197 15.77 6.31 32.96
CA LYS A 197 14.90 5.13 33.08
C LYS A 197 14.29 4.68 31.71
N PRO A 198 14.28 3.37 31.38
CA PRO A 198 13.90 2.88 30.05
C PRO A 198 12.40 2.77 29.78
N PHE A 199 11.54 2.90 30.78
CA PHE A 199 10.12 2.58 30.66
C PHE A 199 9.37 3.35 29.56
N LYS A 200 9.72 4.62 29.31
CA LYS A 200 9.12 5.40 28.21
C LYS A 200 9.53 4.87 26.84
N TYR A 201 10.80 4.48 26.70
CA TYR A 201 11.32 3.88 25.48
C TYR A 201 10.66 2.52 25.22
N ILE A 202 10.56 1.65 26.24
CA ILE A 202 9.88 0.35 26.17
C ILE A 202 8.44 0.53 25.67
N PHE A 203 7.68 1.45 26.28
CA PHE A 203 6.30 1.72 25.91
C PHE A 203 6.16 2.26 24.48
N LEU A 204 6.98 3.24 24.09
CA LEU A 204 6.90 3.81 22.74
C LEU A 204 7.34 2.84 21.66
N LEU A 205 8.33 1.97 21.93
CA LEU A 205 8.73 0.92 21.01
C LEU A 205 7.60 -0.10 20.84
N ALA A 206 6.99 -0.56 21.94
CA ALA A 206 5.83 -1.45 21.92
C ALA A 206 4.69 -0.84 21.10
N LEU A 207 4.37 0.45 21.33
CA LEU A 207 3.35 1.18 20.57
C LEU A 207 3.71 1.30 19.08
N THR A 208 4.98 1.54 18.74
CA THR A 208 5.44 1.61 17.35
C THR A 208 5.24 0.27 16.63
N MET A 209 5.60 -0.83 17.29
CA MET A 209 5.40 -2.19 16.77
C MET A 209 3.92 -2.55 16.64
N LEU A 210 3.07 -2.07 17.55
CA LEU A 210 1.62 -2.26 17.50
C LEU A 210 1.00 -1.50 16.31
N LEU A 211 1.38 -0.23 16.11
CA LEU A 211 0.85 0.61 15.03
C LEU A 211 1.21 0.04 13.65
N HIS A 212 2.45 -0.40 13.45
CA HIS A 212 2.86 -1.01 12.20
C HIS A 212 4.12 -1.87 12.37
N PHE A 213 3.98 -3.19 12.51
CA PHE A 213 5.10 -4.08 12.81
C PHE A 213 6.22 -4.03 11.74
N TYR A 214 5.84 -3.88 10.47
CA TYR A 214 6.80 -3.89 9.36
C TYR A 214 7.70 -2.64 9.33
N MET A 215 7.14 -1.43 9.48
CA MET A 215 7.92 -0.21 9.64
C MET A 215 8.63 -0.17 11.01
N GLY A 216 7.99 -0.73 12.04
CA GLY A 216 8.59 -0.92 13.37
C GLY A 216 9.86 -1.76 13.33
N TYR A 217 9.89 -2.84 12.54
CA TYR A 217 11.10 -3.63 12.31
C TYR A 217 12.25 -2.80 11.71
N MET A 218 11.97 -1.98 10.68
CA MET A 218 12.98 -1.08 10.11
C MET A 218 13.47 -0.04 11.12
N ILE A 219 12.56 0.47 11.96
CA ILE A 219 12.90 1.34 13.08
C ILE A 219 13.83 0.62 14.07
N CYS A 220 13.58 -0.64 14.42
CA CYS A 220 14.44 -1.41 15.32
C CYS A 220 15.87 -1.56 14.77
N LEU A 221 16.02 -1.84 13.47
CA LEU A 221 17.34 -1.86 12.82
C LEU A 221 18.03 -0.50 12.92
N PHE A 222 17.29 0.58 12.65
CA PHE A 222 17.84 1.92 12.77
C PHE A 222 18.18 2.30 14.21
N ILE A 223 17.41 1.87 15.21
CA ILE A 223 17.72 2.10 16.63
C ILE A 223 19.06 1.46 16.99
N ALA A 224 19.34 0.24 16.54
CA ALA A 224 20.62 -0.41 16.79
C ALA A 224 21.77 0.43 16.22
N LEU A 225 21.65 0.89 14.97
CA LEU A 225 22.63 1.77 14.34
C LEU A 225 22.76 3.12 15.07
N TYR A 226 21.63 3.75 15.39
CA TYR A 226 21.57 5.05 16.03
C TYR A 226 22.15 5.02 17.45
N THR A 227 21.93 3.93 18.19
CA THR A 227 22.49 3.71 19.52
C THR A 227 24.01 3.75 19.46
N CYS A 228 24.62 3.03 18.50
CA CYS A 228 26.06 3.08 18.24
C CYS A 228 26.53 4.50 17.89
N TYR A 229 25.79 5.23 17.04
CA TYR A 229 26.10 6.62 16.70
C TYR A 229 26.08 7.56 17.91
N TYR A 230 25.07 7.42 18.76
CA TYR A 230 24.89 8.30 19.90
C TYR A 230 25.91 8.02 21.01
N ALA A 231 26.23 6.73 21.24
CA ALA A 231 27.19 6.26 22.23
C ALA A 231 28.66 6.40 21.80
N ALA A 232 28.95 6.52 20.50
CA ALA A 232 30.31 6.60 19.95
C ALA A 232 31.28 7.57 20.66
N PRO A 233 30.88 8.77 21.16
CA PRO A 233 31.77 9.63 21.94
C PRO A 233 32.37 8.98 23.18
N ARG A 234 31.71 7.99 23.79
CA ARG A 234 32.20 7.29 24.99
C ARG A 234 33.46 6.45 24.72
N LEU A 235 33.75 6.12 23.46
CA LEU A 235 35.02 5.49 23.07
C LEU A 235 36.24 6.44 23.25
N ALA A 236 36.01 7.72 23.51
CA ALA A 236 37.05 8.70 23.85
C ALA A 236 37.35 8.80 25.34
N GLU A 237 36.68 8.02 26.19
CA GLU A 237 36.82 8.09 27.64
C GLU A 237 38.26 7.74 28.07
N LYS A 238 38.74 8.40 29.13
CA LYS A 238 40.11 8.24 29.61
C LYS A 238 40.24 6.92 30.37
N GLY A 239 41.14 6.05 29.95
CA GLY A 239 41.38 4.75 30.57
C GLY A 239 41.85 3.70 29.56
N ASP A 240 42.04 2.47 30.06
CA ASP A 240 42.39 1.31 29.25
C ASP A 240 41.25 0.91 28.31
N TRP A 241 41.56 0.07 27.33
CA TRP A 241 40.60 -0.40 26.33
C TRP A 241 39.34 -1.03 26.94
N LYS A 242 39.48 -1.72 28.08
CA LYS A 242 38.34 -2.29 28.82
C LYS A 242 37.33 -1.22 29.26
N VAL A 243 37.80 -0.13 29.86
CA VAL A 243 36.95 0.98 30.34
C VAL A 243 36.20 1.64 29.18
N LYS A 244 36.88 1.85 28.05
CA LYS A 244 36.28 2.43 26.84
C LYS A 244 35.20 1.53 26.24
N LEU A 245 35.45 0.22 26.19
CA LEU A 245 34.48 -0.76 25.70
C LEU A 245 33.28 -0.84 26.63
N GLU A 246 33.50 -0.89 27.94
CA GLU A 246 32.44 -0.93 28.95
C GLU A 246 31.54 0.31 28.84
N ALA A 247 32.12 1.51 28.80
CA ALA A 247 31.37 2.75 28.64
C ALA A 247 30.54 2.80 27.34
N PHE A 248 31.00 2.15 26.27
CA PHE A 248 30.24 2.04 25.03
C PHE A 248 29.15 0.96 25.10
N PHE A 249 29.45 -0.23 25.64
CA PHE A 249 28.55 -1.38 25.59
C PHE A 249 27.48 -1.39 26.69
N VAL A 250 27.73 -0.80 27.86
CA VAL A 250 26.71 -0.67 28.92
C VAL A 250 25.41 -0.02 28.40
N PRO A 251 25.42 1.19 27.79
CA PRO A 251 24.19 1.78 27.26
C PRO A 251 23.63 0.99 26.06
N VAL A 252 24.47 0.31 25.28
CA VAL A 252 24.01 -0.54 24.17
C VAL A 252 23.19 -1.72 24.71
N TRP A 253 23.69 -2.44 25.71
CA TRP A 253 22.98 -3.56 26.32
C TRP A 253 21.69 -3.14 27.00
N ARG A 254 21.70 -1.99 27.71
CA ARG A 254 20.49 -1.41 28.29
C ARG A 254 19.40 -1.19 27.25
N VAL A 255 19.75 -0.65 26.08
CA VAL A 255 18.82 -0.48 24.96
C VAL A 255 18.36 -1.83 24.40
N VAL A 256 19.24 -2.83 24.27
CA VAL A 256 18.87 -4.18 23.81
C VAL A 256 17.84 -4.81 24.73
N TYR A 257 18.08 -4.85 26.05
CA TYR A 257 17.15 -5.41 27.02
C TYR A 257 15.80 -4.68 27.00
N ALA A 258 15.82 -3.35 27.01
CA ALA A 258 14.60 -2.55 26.91
C ALA A 258 13.84 -2.81 25.60
N SER A 259 14.56 -3.00 24.49
CA SER A 259 13.94 -3.28 23.19
C SER A 259 13.27 -4.64 23.15
N VAL A 260 13.93 -5.67 23.69
CA VAL A 260 13.36 -7.03 23.81
C VAL A 260 12.08 -7.01 24.65
N LEU A 261 12.08 -6.33 25.80
CA LEU A 261 10.88 -6.20 26.63
C LEU A 261 9.74 -5.47 25.90
N GLY A 262 10.04 -4.37 25.21
CA GLY A 262 9.05 -3.63 24.43
C GLY A 262 8.42 -4.44 23.30
N ILE A 263 9.22 -5.22 22.56
CA ILE A 263 8.73 -6.11 21.51
C ILE A 263 7.92 -7.27 22.11
N ALA A 264 8.41 -7.89 23.19
CA ALA A 264 7.72 -8.99 23.87
C ALA A 264 6.36 -8.56 24.45
N ALA A 265 6.22 -7.30 24.88
CA ALA A 265 4.96 -6.75 25.40
C ALA A 265 3.81 -6.74 24.38
N VAL A 266 4.10 -6.83 23.07
CA VAL A 266 3.10 -6.88 21.98
C VAL A 266 3.14 -8.19 21.19
N PHE A 267 3.79 -9.23 21.74
CA PHE A 267 3.90 -10.55 21.12
C PHE A 267 2.55 -11.25 20.89
N PHE A 268 1.50 -10.90 21.65
CA PHE A 268 0.12 -11.33 21.40
C PHE A 268 -0.36 -11.04 19.98
N LEU A 269 0.18 -9.99 19.36
CA LEU A 269 -0.10 -9.61 17.97
C LEU A 269 1.01 -10.09 17.03
N LEU A 270 2.28 -9.87 17.38
CA LEU A 270 3.41 -10.14 16.48
C LEU A 270 3.57 -11.63 16.15
N TYR A 271 3.35 -12.53 17.13
CA TYR A 271 3.56 -13.95 16.92
C TYR A 271 2.50 -14.58 15.98
N PRO A 272 1.18 -14.32 16.15
CA PRO A 272 0.19 -14.74 15.17
C PRO A 272 0.43 -14.16 13.77
N ILE A 273 0.88 -12.91 13.67
CA ILE A 273 1.23 -12.29 12.38
C ILE A 273 2.37 -13.06 11.72
N PHE A 274 3.44 -13.36 12.46
CA PHE A 274 4.57 -14.14 11.94
C PHE A 274 4.11 -15.50 11.39
N LEU A 275 3.28 -16.24 12.14
CA LEU A 275 2.74 -17.52 11.67
C LEU A 275 1.82 -17.39 10.46
N ASN A 276 1.05 -16.30 10.35
CA ASN A 276 0.20 -16.02 9.19
C ASN A 276 1.02 -15.67 7.94
N LEU A 277 2.11 -14.90 8.09
CA LEU A 277 2.99 -14.52 6.99
C LEU A 277 3.67 -15.73 6.35
N LEU A 278 4.05 -16.75 7.13
CA LEU A 278 4.61 -18.01 6.63
C LEU A 278 3.66 -18.78 5.68
N ARG A 279 2.35 -18.49 5.70
CA ARG A 279 1.34 -19.08 4.80
C ARG A 279 0.86 -18.14 3.70
N SER A 280 1.27 -16.88 3.77
CA SER A 280 0.86 -15.86 2.80
C SER A 280 1.56 -16.07 1.45
N LYS A 281 1.04 -15.42 0.41
CA LYS A 281 1.68 -15.37 -0.92
C LYS A 281 3.19 -15.08 -0.86
N GLY A 282 3.62 -14.13 0.00
CA GLY A 282 5.02 -13.70 0.10
C GLY A 282 5.99 -14.82 0.46
N ALA A 283 5.54 -15.82 1.23
CA ALA A 283 6.39 -16.94 1.62
C ALA A 283 6.73 -17.90 0.47
N TYR A 284 5.90 -17.97 -0.59
CA TYR A 284 6.02 -18.98 -1.65
C TYR A 284 6.64 -18.45 -2.95
N GLU A 285 6.46 -17.17 -3.29
CA GLU A 285 6.91 -16.62 -4.60
C GLU A 285 8.29 -15.95 -4.55
N SER A 286 8.80 -15.59 -3.37
CA SER A 286 10.12 -14.98 -3.20
C SER A 286 11.01 -15.87 -2.35
N PRO A 287 11.85 -16.73 -2.95
CA PRO A 287 12.79 -17.51 -2.18
C PRO A 287 13.71 -16.55 -1.41
N MET A 288 14.05 -16.93 -0.17
CA MET A 288 14.98 -16.21 0.72
C MET A 288 16.44 -16.34 0.22
N THR A 289 16.67 -16.09 -1.06
CA THR A 289 18.01 -16.05 -1.65
C THR A 289 18.61 -14.68 -1.42
N PHE A 290 19.88 -14.64 -1.04
CA PHE A 290 20.63 -13.40 -0.89
C PHE A 290 21.67 -13.30 -2.00
N SER A 291 21.85 -12.10 -2.53
CA SER A 291 22.74 -11.81 -3.65
C SER A 291 23.53 -10.55 -3.34
N PHE A 292 24.83 -10.58 -3.60
CA PHE A 292 25.71 -9.41 -3.45
C PHE A 292 25.72 -8.52 -4.71
N ALA A 293 24.78 -8.72 -5.65
CA ALA A 293 24.70 -7.91 -6.86
C ALA A 293 24.32 -6.45 -6.57
N LEU A 294 24.82 -5.56 -7.43
CA LEU A 294 24.31 -4.19 -7.52
C LEU A 294 22.93 -4.24 -8.18
N GLN A 295 21.91 -3.75 -7.48
CA GLN A 295 20.54 -3.72 -8.00
C GLN A 295 20.24 -2.44 -8.80
N ILE A 296 21.04 -1.38 -8.61
CA ILE A 296 20.95 -0.13 -9.37
C ILE A 296 22.35 0.40 -9.67
N ASN A 297 22.47 1.30 -10.65
CA ASN A 297 23.68 2.11 -10.80
C ASN A 297 23.76 3.12 -9.63
N PRO A 298 24.87 3.17 -8.87
CA PRO A 298 24.97 4.06 -7.71
C PRO A 298 24.78 5.55 -8.03
N LEU A 299 25.12 6.00 -9.24
CA LEU A 299 25.00 7.40 -9.64
C LEU A 299 23.55 7.81 -9.94
N ASP A 300 22.66 6.85 -10.22
CA ASP A 300 21.24 7.14 -10.46
C ASP A 300 20.53 7.74 -9.24
N ILE A 301 21.10 7.56 -8.04
CA ILE A 301 20.63 8.19 -6.80
C ILE A 301 20.60 9.72 -6.93
N LEU A 302 21.47 10.33 -7.76
CA LEU A 302 21.49 11.77 -7.99
C LEU A 302 20.17 12.29 -8.58
N SER A 303 19.50 11.48 -9.42
CA SER A 303 18.17 11.82 -9.96
C SER A 303 17.09 11.91 -8.86
N LYS A 304 17.28 11.17 -7.76
CA LYS A 304 16.36 11.13 -6.60
C LYS A 304 16.60 12.25 -5.58
N LEU A 305 17.66 13.03 -5.77
CA LEU A 305 17.90 14.28 -5.05
C LEU A 305 17.34 15.50 -5.80
N MET A 306 16.75 15.30 -6.99
CA MET A 306 16.13 16.36 -7.80
C MET A 306 14.66 16.57 -7.42
N ILE A 307 14.16 17.79 -7.64
CA ILE A 307 12.74 18.12 -7.54
C ILE A 307 11.93 17.24 -8.51
N GLY A 308 10.88 16.60 -7.99
CA GLY A 308 10.04 15.68 -8.75
C GLY A 308 10.74 14.35 -9.05
N GLY A 309 11.66 13.93 -8.19
CA GLY A 309 12.35 12.63 -8.29
C GLY A 309 11.44 11.40 -8.10
N PHE A 310 10.12 11.53 -8.01
CA PHE A 310 9.21 10.40 -7.83
C PHE A 310 8.81 9.76 -9.17
N ASP A 311 8.98 8.44 -9.28
CA ASP A 311 8.63 7.70 -10.49
C ASP A 311 7.27 7.01 -10.33
N ASN A 312 6.22 7.51 -10.98
CA ASN A 312 4.91 6.86 -10.90
C ASN A 312 4.74 5.72 -11.93
N GLU A 313 5.58 5.65 -12.97
CA GLU A 313 5.42 4.64 -14.03
C GLU A 313 6.09 3.32 -13.64
N SER A 314 7.33 3.37 -13.17
CA SER A 314 8.11 2.16 -12.86
C SER A 314 8.02 1.69 -11.40
N SER A 315 7.54 2.53 -10.47
CA SER A 315 7.46 2.17 -9.04
C SER A 315 6.52 1.00 -8.74
N TRP A 316 5.65 0.65 -9.69
CA TRP A 316 4.70 -0.47 -9.62
C TRP A 316 5.24 -1.77 -10.19
N ALA A 317 6.26 -1.71 -11.05
CA ALA A 317 6.92 -2.92 -11.53
C ALA A 317 7.62 -3.62 -10.36
N ALA A 318 7.85 -4.93 -10.49
CA ALA A 318 8.61 -5.73 -9.53
C ALA A 318 10.13 -5.40 -9.54
N GLY A 319 10.47 -4.12 -9.71
CA GLY A 319 11.78 -3.50 -9.55
C GLY A 319 12.87 -3.95 -10.51
N PRO A 320 14.10 -3.40 -10.31
CA PRO A 320 14.43 -2.42 -9.27
C PRO A 320 13.98 -1.00 -9.66
N ASN A 321 13.17 -0.36 -8.80
CA ASN A 321 12.85 1.08 -8.87
C ASN A 321 13.77 1.85 -7.92
N LEU A 322 14.05 3.13 -8.17
CA LEU A 322 15.02 3.94 -7.41
C LEU A 322 14.44 4.54 -6.10
N PRO A 323 15.25 4.81 -5.06
CA PRO A 323 14.77 5.21 -3.72
C PRO A 323 14.26 6.65 -3.64
N ASN A 324 13.21 6.91 -2.87
CA ASN A 324 12.70 8.28 -2.66
C ASN A 324 13.34 8.93 -1.42
N ILE A 325 14.45 9.63 -1.62
CA ILE A 325 15.29 10.22 -0.54
C ILE A 325 15.36 11.75 -0.53
N TYR A 326 14.57 12.42 -1.36
CA TYR A 326 14.57 13.88 -1.44
C TYR A 326 14.25 14.56 -0.10
N VAL A 327 15.03 15.57 0.31
CA VAL A 327 14.85 16.32 1.58
C VAL A 327 14.86 17.85 1.40
N GLY A 328 14.95 18.33 0.17
CA GLY A 328 15.13 19.75 -0.15
C GLY A 328 16.57 20.26 0.05
N ALA A 329 16.89 21.38 -0.57
CA ALA A 329 18.23 21.96 -0.67
C ALA A 329 18.81 22.30 0.71
N LEU A 330 18.01 22.92 1.58
CA LEU A 330 18.46 23.37 2.91
C LEU A 330 18.94 22.19 3.77
N ALA A 331 18.18 21.09 3.80
CA ALA A 331 18.54 19.89 4.54
C ALA A 331 19.68 19.13 3.86
N LEU A 332 19.68 19.00 2.53
CA LEU A 332 20.71 18.30 1.78
C LEU A 332 22.10 18.93 1.96
N VAL A 333 22.21 20.25 1.76
CA VAL A 333 23.47 20.96 1.97
C VAL A 333 23.88 20.91 3.44
N GLY A 334 22.91 21.10 4.36
CA GLY A 334 23.16 20.99 5.80
C GLY A 334 23.72 19.63 6.22
N PHE A 335 23.25 18.53 5.63
CA PHE A 335 23.74 17.17 5.89
C PHE A 335 25.23 17.05 5.55
N PHE A 336 25.68 17.54 4.39
CA PHE A 336 27.11 17.52 4.05
C PHE A 336 27.94 18.46 4.94
N LEU A 337 27.38 19.61 5.33
CA LEU A 337 28.03 20.53 6.28
C LEU A 337 28.25 19.91 7.66
N TYR A 338 27.46 18.92 8.07
CA TYR A 338 27.68 18.21 9.33
C TYR A 338 29.09 17.61 9.42
N PHE A 339 29.52 16.93 8.36
CA PHE A 339 30.84 16.29 8.32
C PHE A 339 31.96 17.33 8.31
N ALA A 340 31.82 18.36 7.48
CA ALA A 340 32.83 19.39 7.31
C ALA A 340 32.95 20.33 8.53
N GLN A 341 31.84 20.71 9.16
CA GLN A 341 31.80 21.88 10.03
C GLN A 341 31.25 21.64 11.43
N ALA A 342 30.46 20.58 11.67
CA ALA A 342 29.83 20.40 12.98
C ALA A 342 30.87 20.32 14.13
N LYS A 343 30.55 20.85 15.30
CA LYS A 343 31.27 20.74 16.58
C LYS A 343 30.99 19.41 17.28
N ALA A 344 30.34 18.46 16.60
CA ALA A 344 30.16 17.11 17.09
C ALA A 344 31.51 16.40 17.32
N HIS A 345 31.55 15.53 18.33
CA HIS A 345 32.71 14.71 18.66
C HIS A 345 33.21 13.89 17.45
N LYS A 346 34.52 13.69 17.31
CA LYS A 346 35.13 12.97 16.16
C LYS A 346 34.51 11.59 15.95
N PHE A 347 34.37 10.78 17.01
CA PHE A 347 33.72 9.46 16.92
C PHE A 347 32.25 9.54 16.48
N ARG A 348 31.52 10.59 16.87
CA ARG A 348 30.12 10.78 16.44
C ARG A 348 30.03 11.15 14.95
N LYS A 349 31.01 11.89 14.41
CA LYS A 349 31.10 12.15 12.97
C LYS A 349 31.45 10.89 12.18
N ILE A 350 32.40 10.09 12.67
CA ILE A 350 32.77 8.80 12.06
C ILE A 350 31.56 7.86 12.05
N ALA A 351 30.86 7.71 13.18
CA ALA A 351 29.67 6.87 13.24
C ALA A 351 28.55 7.35 12.31
N ALA A 352 28.34 8.67 12.18
CA ALA A 352 27.39 9.22 11.19
C ALA A 352 27.79 8.88 9.75
N ALA A 353 29.08 8.89 9.43
CA ALA A 353 29.59 8.54 8.11
C ALA A 353 29.38 7.04 7.83
N VAL A 354 29.64 6.18 8.82
CA VAL A 354 29.38 4.73 8.74
C VAL A 354 27.91 4.44 8.50
N ILE A 355 26.98 5.06 9.26
CA ILE A 355 25.54 4.88 9.04
C ILE A 355 25.13 5.36 7.64
N SER A 356 25.65 6.51 7.20
CA SER A 356 25.37 7.02 5.86
C SER A 356 25.89 6.07 4.76
N PHE A 357 27.04 5.45 4.98
CA PHE A 357 27.57 4.41 4.09
C PHE A 357 26.72 3.13 4.10
N ILE A 358 26.24 2.69 5.27
CA ILE A 358 25.30 1.56 5.38
C ILE A 358 24.02 1.85 4.58
N PHE A 359 23.47 3.06 4.67
CA PHE A 359 22.31 3.44 3.87
C PHE A 359 22.62 3.44 2.37
N PHE A 360 23.76 3.99 1.96
CA PHE A 360 24.18 3.98 0.56
C PHE A 360 24.34 2.55 0.01
N ILE A 361 25.02 1.66 0.73
CA ILE A 361 25.15 0.25 0.34
C ILE A 361 23.79 -0.46 0.38
N SER A 362 22.91 -0.16 1.34
CA SER A 362 21.55 -0.72 1.39
C SER A 362 20.68 -0.29 0.20
N ILE A 363 20.93 0.89 -0.34
CA ILE A 363 20.29 1.36 -1.57
C ILE A 363 20.88 0.62 -2.78
N VAL A 364 22.20 0.50 -2.85
CA VAL A 364 22.89 0.02 -4.06
C VAL A 364 22.93 -1.51 -4.18
N ASN A 365 22.94 -2.23 -3.07
CA ASN A 365 23.19 -3.67 -3.02
C ASN A 365 21.95 -4.46 -2.57
N GLU A 366 21.67 -5.56 -3.25
CA GLU A 366 20.48 -6.39 -3.00
C GLU A 366 20.51 -7.05 -1.61
N PHE A 367 21.66 -7.58 -1.17
CA PHE A 367 21.82 -8.27 0.11
C PHE A 367 21.38 -7.38 1.28
N THR A 368 21.97 -6.18 1.35
CA THR A 368 21.70 -5.23 2.42
C THR A 368 20.30 -4.63 2.30
N SER A 369 19.79 -4.42 1.09
CA SER A 369 18.39 -4.03 0.86
C SER A 369 17.40 -5.04 1.45
N LYS A 370 17.62 -6.34 1.20
CA LYS A 370 16.77 -7.42 1.72
C LYS A 370 16.74 -7.47 3.24
N ILE A 371 17.82 -7.13 3.94
CA ILE A 371 17.85 -7.07 5.41
C ILE A 371 16.77 -6.11 5.94
N TRP A 372 16.61 -4.93 5.32
CA TRP A 372 15.57 -3.97 5.70
C TRP A 372 14.16 -4.49 5.48
N HIS A 373 13.98 -5.48 4.61
CA HIS A 373 12.69 -6.03 4.19
C HIS A 373 12.48 -7.48 4.67
N MET A 374 13.13 -7.86 5.78
CA MET A 374 13.02 -9.20 6.40
C MET A 374 13.45 -10.37 5.49
N GLY A 375 14.39 -10.12 4.58
CA GLY A 375 15.00 -11.13 3.70
C GLY A 375 14.36 -11.27 2.31
N GLN A 376 13.30 -10.52 2.01
CA GLN A 376 12.60 -10.57 0.72
C GLN A 376 12.52 -9.18 0.07
N ASN A 377 12.62 -9.12 -1.26
CA ASN A 377 12.35 -7.87 -1.96
C ASN A 377 10.84 -7.61 -1.97
N PRO A 378 10.39 -6.40 -1.60
CA PRO A 378 8.98 -6.07 -1.62
C PRO A 378 8.47 -5.99 -3.06
N ALA A 379 7.22 -6.39 -3.28
CA ALA A 379 6.50 -6.11 -4.52
C ALA A 379 6.10 -4.62 -4.54
N GLY A 380 6.67 -3.86 -5.49
CA GLY A 380 6.53 -2.40 -5.56
C GLY A 380 7.23 -1.69 -4.39
N PHE A 381 7.68 -0.46 -4.64
CA PHE A 381 8.35 0.39 -3.63
C PHE A 381 9.56 -0.31 -2.98
N PHE A 382 10.67 -0.48 -3.70
CA PHE A 382 11.79 -1.34 -3.28
C PHE A 382 12.55 -0.84 -2.05
N TYR A 383 12.47 0.45 -1.76
CA TYR A 383 13.28 1.09 -0.72
C TYR A 383 12.41 1.72 0.37
N ARG A 384 11.59 0.91 1.03
CA ARG A 384 10.65 1.38 2.07
C ARG A 384 11.33 1.98 3.30
N PHE A 385 12.64 1.78 3.48
CA PHE A 385 13.44 2.41 4.53
C PHE A 385 13.94 3.82 4.18
N SER A 386 13.67 4.36 2.98
CA SER A 386 14.24 5.63 2.51
C SER A 386 13.85 6.83 3.37
N TRP A 387 12.70 6.81 4.03
CA TRP A 387 12.31 7.86 4.98
C TRP A 387 13.20 7.93 6.23
N ILE A 388 13.81 6.81 6.65
CA ILE A 388 14.78 6.79 7.76
C ILE A 388 16.07 7.51 7.33
N VAL A 389 16.47 7.30 6.07
CA VAL A 389 17.59 8.02 5.45
C VAL A 389 17.30 9.53 5.48
N SER A 390 16.10 9.93 5.01
CA SER A 390 15.66 11.33 5.05
C SER A 390 15.62 11.90 6.47
N PHE A 391 15.08 11.15 7.45
CA PHE A 391 15.08 11.56 8.86
C PHE A 391 16.49 11.83 9.37
N PHE A 392 17.42 10.91 9.13
CA PHE A 392 18.80 11.03 9.60
C PHE A 392 19.52 12.20 8.92
N MET A 393 19.31 12.39 7.61
CA MET A 393 19.85 13.53 6.87
C MET A 393 19.38 14.87 7.45
N VAL A 394 18.07 15.03 7.68
CA VAL A 394 17.49 16.26 8.23
C VAL A 394 17.97 16.50 9.67
N LEU A 395 18.10 15.45 10.48
CA LEU A 395 18.63 15.56 11.86
C LEU A 395 20.08 16.06 11.89
N LEU A 396 20.95 15.49 11.06
CA LEU A 396 22.35 15.92 10.96
C LEU A 396 22.45 17.34 10.37
N ALA A 397 21.60 17.66 9.40
CA ALA A 397 21.52 19.00 8.84
C ALA A 397 21.19 20.04 9.91
N TYR A 398 20.18 19.80 10.75
CA TYR A 398 19.86 20.69 11.86
C TYR A 398 21.06 20.90 12.80
N GLN A 399 21.76 19.82 13.16
CA GLN A 399 22.93 19.88 14.04
C GLN A 399 24.08 20.70 13.46
N ALA A 400 24.25 20.72 12.14
CA ALA A 400 25.26 21.53 11.46
C ALA A 400 24.84 23.01 11.32
N ILE A 401 23.60 23.25 10.90
CA ILE A 401 23.10 24.59 10.56
C ILE A 401 23.08 25.51 11.78
N ARG A 402 22.79 24.95 12.97
CA ARG A 402 22.72 25.68 14.25
C ARG A 402 24.04 26.25 14.74
N GLU A 403 25.18 25.88 14.16
CA GLU A 403 26.50 26.28 14.67
C GLU A 403 27.05 27.59 14.06
N GLU A 404 26.28 28.23 13.17
CA GLU A 404 26.61 29.52 12.51
C GLU A 404 28.00 29.60 11.84
N LYS A 405 28.61 28.47 11.50
CA LYS A 405 29.84 28.48 10.71
C LYS A 405 29.58 28.92 9.28
N TYR A 406 30.51 29.71 8.76
CA TYR A 406 30.56 30.12 7.36
C TYR A 406 31.12 29.00 6.50
N LEU A 407 30.57 28.84 5.30
CA LEU A 407 31.17 28.01 4.27
C LEU A 407 32.36 28.76 3.65
N GLY A 408 33.58 28.30 3.93
CA GLY A 408 34.78 28.86 3.32
C GLY A 408 34.80 28.68 1.80
N TRP A 409 35.58 29.52 1.10
CA TRP A 409 35.63 29.56 -0.37
C TRP A 409 35.89 28.19 -1.02
N LYS A 410 36.82 27.39 -0.47
CA LYS A 410 37.09 26.03 -0.95
C LYS A 410 35.86 25.12 -0.90
N GLY A 411 35.08 25.22 0.18
CA GLY A 411 33.84 24.46 0.35
C GLY A 411 32.74 24.95 -0.57
N LEU A 412 32.65 26.26 -0.82
CA LEU A 412 31.71 26.84 -1.78
C LEU A 412 32.02 26.34 -3.20
N VAL A 413 33.27 26.44 -3.65
CA VAL A 413 33.69 25.97 -4.98
C VAL A 413 33.43 24.47 -5.14
N ALA A 414 33.81 23.66 -4.16
CA ALA A 414 33.54 22.22 -4.18
C ALA A 414 32.03 21.92 -4.28
N GLY A 415 31.20 22.62 -3.49
CA GLY A 415 29.75 22.47 -3.52
C GLY A 415 29.13 22.84 -4.87
N VAL A 416 29.62 23.93 -5.50
CA VAL A 416 29.19 24.34 -6.84
C VAL A 416 29.57 23.31 -7.89
N VAL A 417 30.82 22.82 -7.87
CA VAL A 417 31.31 21.80 -8.82
C VAL A 417 30.50 20.52 -8.70
N ILE A 418 30.27 20.03 -7.47
CA ILE A 418 29.48 18.81 -7.23
C ILE A 418 28.03 19.00 -7.70
N SER A 419 27.43 20.17 -7.45
CA SER A 419 26.07 20.50 -7.88
C SER A 419 25.95 20.49 -9.41
N LEU A 420 26.90 21.11 -10.11
CA LEU A 420 26.95 21.14 -11.57
C LEU A 420 27.21 19.76 -12.17
N ALA A 421 28.14 18.99 -11.60
CA ALA A 421 28.42 17.62 -12.05
C ALA A 421 27.19 16.71 -11.88
N SER A 422 26.46 16.86 -10.76
CA SER A 422 25.23 16.11 -10.51
C SER A 422 24.12 16.47 -11.49
N ALA A 423 23.92 17.78 -11.75
CA ALA A 423 22.95 18.24 -12.74
C ALA A 423 23.30 17.75 -14.16
N TYR A 424 24.59 17.80 -14.53
CA TYR A 424 25.08 17.31 -15.81
C TYR A 424 24.83 15.81 -15.97
N TYR A 425 25.14 15.00 -14.96
CA TYR A 425 24.87 13.56 -14.96
C TYR A 425 23.39 13.25 -15.16
N VAL A 426 22.49 13.95 -14.44
CA VAL A 426 21.05 13.72 -14.58
C VAL A 426 20.52 14.16 -15.94
N ILE A 427 21.04 15.24 -16.53
CA ILE A 427 20.64 15.71 -17.87
C ILE A 427 21.14 14.76 -18.97
N SER A 428 22.32 14.15 -18.79
CA SER A 428 22.90 13.23 -19.77
C SER A 428 22.22 11.86 -19.79
N HIS A 429 21.46 11.51 -18.74
CA HIS A 429 20.69 10.26 -18.65
C HIS A 429 19.19 10.52 -18.85
N SER A 430 18.42 9.47 -19.10
CA SER A 430 16.98 9.56 -19.33
C SER A 430 16.22 8.89 -18.19
N TYR A 431 15.42 9.68 -17.48
CA TYR A 431 14.53 9.22 -16.41
C TYR A 431 13.10 9.62 -16.77
N THR A 432 12.15 8.69 -16.66
CA THR A 432 10.74 8.90 -17.02
C THR A 432 10.07 10.01 -16.22
N TYR A 433 10.57 10.28 -15.02
CA TYR A 433 10.01 11.25 -14.05
C TYR A 433 10.76 12.59 -13.99
N ILE A 434 11.87 12.76 -14.72
CA ILE A 434 12.61 14.04 -14.79
C ILE A 434 12.42 14.67 -16.16
N ALA A 435 11.52 15.65 -16.24
CA ALA A 435 11.36 16.49 -17.41
C ALA A 435 12.59 17.39 -17.61
N LYS A 436 13.25 17.23 -18.76
CA LYS A 436 14.41 18.04 -19.17
C LYS A 436 14.03 19.45 -19.63
N SER A 437 12.76 19.69 -19.91
CA SER A 437 12.21 20.98 -20.32
C SER A 437 11.07 21.40 -19.41
N GLN A 438 10.81 22.70 -19.34
CA GLN A 438 9.67 23.29 -18.64
C GLN A 438 8.35 23.01 -19.39
N PRO A 439 7.19 23.16 -18.74
CA PRO A 439 5.90 22.94 -19.39
C PRO A 439 5.72 23.77 -20.65
N LYS A 440 5.17 23.17 -21.72
CA LYS A 440 4.94 23.84 -23.02
C LYS A 440 4.15 25.15 -22.88
N ALA A 441 3.17 25.19 -21.98
CA ALA A 441 2.39 26.39 -21.69
C ALA A 441 3.25 27.57 -21.21
N VAL A 442 4.28 27.29 -20.40
CA VAL A 442 5.21 28.32 -19.90
C VAL A 442 6.11 28.82 -21.02
N THR A 443 6.67 27.91 -21.81
CA THR A 443 7.49 28.28 -22.98
C THR A 443 6.68 29.09 -24.00
N GLY A 444 5.42 28.68 -24.24
CA GLY A 444 4.48 29.42 -25.09
C GLY A 444 4.17 30.82 -24.54
N PHE A 445 3.91 30.96 -23.24
CA PHE A 445 3.69 32.27 -22.63
C PHE A 445 4.91 33.19 -22.78
N VAL A 446 6.11 32.68 -22.50
CA VAL A 446 7.37 33.43 -22.65
C VAL A 446 7.59 33.88 -24.09
N SER A 447 7.32 33.01 -25.07
CA SER A 447 7.50 33.34 -26.48
C SER A 447 6.48 34.39 -26.96
N HIS A 448 5.23 34.33 -26.49
CA HIS A 448 4.19 35.30 -26.84
C HIS A 448 4.35 36.65 -26.10
N HIS A 449 5.00 36.67 -24.94
CA HIS A 449 5.15 37.86 -24.10
C HIS A 449 6.63 38.14 -23.76
N SER A 450 7.48 38.14 -24.79
CA SER A 450 8.93 38.31 -24.66
C SER A 450 9.33 39.65 -24.02
N VAL A 451 8.67 40.76 -24.38
CA VAL A 451 8.92 42.10 -23.81
C VAL A 451 8.65 42.12 -22.30
N LEU A 452 7.49 41.61 -21.88
CA LEU A 452 7.14 41.50 -20.46
C LEU A 452 8.14 40.62 -19.70
N THR A 453 8.56 39.51 -20.31
CA THR A 453 9.55 38.60 -19.74
C THR A 453 10.90 39.29 -19.53
N VAL A 454 11.38 40.05 -20.52
CA VAL A 454 12.61 40.83 -20.42
C VAL A 454 12.50 41.88 -19.30
N LEU A 455 11.38 42.61 -19.23
CA LEU A 455 11.15 43.61 -18.18
C LEU A 455 11.18 42.99 -16.78
N LEU A 456 10.56 41.83 -16.59
CA LEU A 456 10.56 41.11 -15.31
C LEU A 456 11.97 40.63 -14.92
N ILE A 457 12.72 40.05 -15.87
CA ILE A 457 14.09 39.60 -15.63
C ILE A 457 14.99 40.81 -15.28
N VAL A 458 14.89 41.90 -16.04
CA VAL A 458 15.63 43.15 -15.75
C VAL A 458 15.25 43.71 -14.39
N ALA A 459 13.97 43.67 -14.00
CA ALA A 459 13.54 44.11 -12.69
C ALA A 459 14.15 43.25 -11.56
N VAL A 460 14.17 41.93 -11.71
CA VAL A 460 14.74 41.00 -10.72
C VAL A 460 16.26 41.18 -10.59
N PHE A 461 17.00 41.07 -11.71
CA PHE A 461 18.46 41.16 -11.69
C PHE A 461 18.95 42.59 -11.45
N GLY A 462 18.21 43.60 -11.90
CA GLY A 462 18.48 45.02 -11.60
C GLY A 462 18.29 45.31 -10.10
N SER A 463 17.24 44.77 -9.48
CA SER A 463 17.04 44.87 -8.02
C SER A 463 18.16 44.16 -7.26
N LEU A 464 18.56 42.97 -7.68
CA LEU A 464 19.69 42.23 -7.11
C LEU A 464 21.01 42.99 -7.26
N ALA A 465 21.27 43.57 -8.43
CA ALA A 465 22.44 44.40 -8.69
C ALA A 465 22.50 45.61 -7.76
N VAL A 466 21.38 46.34 -7.58
CA VAL A 466 21.27 47.48 -6.67
C VAL A 466 21.46 47.06 -5.20
N LEU A 467 20.86 45.94 -4.79
CA LEU A 467 21.03 45.39 -3.44
C LEU A 467 22.48 44.97 -3.16
N SER A 468 23.12 44.32 -4.12
CA SER A 468 24.54 43.94 -4.08
C SER A 468 25.43 45.17 -3.96
N TRP A 469 25.16 46.19 -4.79
CA TRP A 469 25.90 47.45 -4.82
C TRP A 469 25.85 48.19 -3.48
N ARG A 470 24.66 48.20 -2.84
CA ARG A 470 24.44 48.82 -1.52
C ARG A 470 25.12 48.04 -0.39
N ARG A 471 25.07 46.69 -0.41
CA ARG A 471 25.65 45.85 0.66
C ARG A 471 27.17 45.68 0.58
N LEU A 472 27.74 45.61 -0.62
CA LEU A 472 29.19 45.44 -0.83
C LEU A 472 29.94 46.78 -0.79
N SER A 473 29.43 47.76 -0.05
CA SER A 473 29.90 49.14 -0.13
C SER A 473 31.36 49.37 0.26
N ARG A 474 31.91 48.42 1.04
CA ARG A 474 33.30 48.42 1.50
C ARG A 474 34.30 47.74 0.55
N TYR A 475 33.86 47.09 -0.53
CA TYR A 475 34.72 46.27 -1.40
C TYR A 475 34.48 46.57 -2.89
N LYS A 476 35.33 47.41 -3.50
CA LYS A 476 35.15 47.94 -4.87
C LYS A 476 35.20 46.86 -5.95
N GLU A 477 36.11 45.89 -5.82
CA GLU A 477 36.23 44.76 -6.76
C GLU A 477 35.04 43.81 -6.67
N ALA A 478 34.59 43.48 -5.45
CA ALA A 478 33.43 42.63 -5.23
C ALA A 478 32.14 43.22 -5.82
N ARG A 479 32.00 44.56 -5.84
CA ARG A 479 30.88 45.25 -6.50
C ARG A 479 30.88 45.03 -8.02
N LEU A 480 32.03 45.17 -8.66
CA LEU A 480 32.18 44.97 -10.10
C LEU A 480 31.91 43.51 -10.47
N CYS A 481 32.44 42.56 -9.71
CA CYS A 481 32.16 41.14 -9.91
C CYS A 481 30.67 40.81 -9.73
N ALA A 482 30.00 41.37 -8.72
CA ALA A 482 28.57 41.14 -8.48
C ALA A 482 27.69 41.73 -9.59
N LEU A 483 28.05 42.90 -10.13
CA LEU A 483 27.38 43.51 -11.28
C LEU A 483 27.56 42.67 -12.56
N ALA A 484 28.79 42.28 -12.87
CA ALA A 484 29.10 41.42 -14.02
C ALA A 484 28.37 40.07 -13.92
N ALA A 485 28.37 39.45 -12.73
CA ALA A 485 27.63 38.22 -12.48
C ALA A 485 26.11 38.40 -12.63
N SER A 486 25.55 39.52 -12.18
CA SER A 486 24.12 39.83 -12.33
C SER A 486 23.75 40.03 -13.81
N LEU A 487 24.59 40.70 -14.60
CA LEU A 487 24.39 40.91 -16.03
C LEU A 487 24.47 39.59 -16.82
N LEU A 488 25.48 38.75 -16.52
CA LEU A 488 25.61 37.43 -17.13
C LEU A 488 24.43 36.51 -16.76
N ALA A 489 24.03 36.50 -15.49
CA ALA A 489 22.89 35.72 -15.04
C ALA A 489 21.58 36.19 -15.68
N MET A 490 21.41 37.49 -15.92
CA MET A 490 20.27 38.05 -16.64
C MET A 490 20.19 37.52 -18.08
N VAL A 491 21.27 37.61 -18.84
CA VAL A 491 21.33 37.12 -20.24
C VAL A 491 21.12 35.60 -20.30
N ALA A 492 21.81 34.85 -19.43
CA ALA A 492 21.67 33.40 -19.35
C ALA A 492 20.24 32.98 -18.98
N SER A 493 19.61 33.66 -18.01
CA SER A 493 18.24 33.37 -17.59
C SER A 493 17.25 33.61 -18.72
N PHE A 494 17.37 34.72 -19.45
CA PHE A 494 16.51 34.99 -20.61
C PHE A 494 16.67 33.94 -21.69
N TYR A 495 17.91 33.57 -22.04
CA TYR A 495 18.18 32.53 -23.03
C TYR A 495 17.60 31.18 -22.61
N LEU A 496 17.89 30.72 -21.39
CA LEU A 496 17.41 29.44 -20.87
C LEU A 496 15.89 29.41 -20.72
N LEU A 497 15.27 30.51 -20.30
CA LEU A 497 13.82 30.61 -20.16
C LEU A 497 13.12 30.56 -21.51
N SER A 498 13.66 31.27 -22.51
CA SER A 498 13.15 31.29 -23.88
C SER A 498 13.30 29.94 -24.58
N LYS A 499 14.38 29.21 -24.30
CA LYS A 499 14.61 27.84 -24.81
C LYS A 499 13.85 26.76 -24.04
N GLY A 500 13.18 27.11 -22.95
CA GLY A 500 12.37 26.17 -22.18
C GLY A 500 13.15 25.35 -21.14
N PHE A 501 14.37 25.76 -20.77
CA PHE A 501 15.23 25.01 -19.85
C PHE A 501 15.27 25.60 -18.43
N LEU A 502 15.07 26.91 -18.24
CA LEU A 502 15.27 27.56 -16.94
C LEU A 502 14.36 27.00 -15.84
N LEU A 503 13.10 26.71 -16.16
CA LEU A 503 12.11 26.20 -15.21
C LEU A 503 11.93 24.68 -15.31
N SER A 504 12.93 23.97 -15.85
CA SER A 504 12.99 22.50 -15.77
C SER A 504 13.26 22.03 -14.34
N GLN A 505 12.92 20.78 -14.03
CA GLN A 505 13.14 20.19 -12.70
C GLN A 505 14.61 20.26 -12.27
N VAL A 506 15.53 19.92 -13.20
CA VAL A 506 16.98 19.95 -12.91
C VAL A 506 17.48 21.38 -12.67
N SER A 507 17.04 22.34 -13.48
CA SER A 507 17.49 23.74 -13.35
C SER A 507 16.97 24.37 -12.06
N LEU A 508 15.71 24.15 -11.71
CA LEU A 508 15.13 24.61 -10.44
C LEU A 508 15.85 23.99 -9.24
N THR A 509 16.18 22.70 -9.32
CA THR A 509 16.96 22.03 -8.26
C THR A 509 18.34 22.66 -8.14
N LEU A 510 19.06 22.84 -9.25
CA LEU A 510 20.38 23.47 -9.25
C LEU A 510 20.34 24.89 -8.67
N ILE A 511 19.36 25.70 -9.06
CA ILE A 511 19.16 27.05 -8.53
C ILE A 511 18.97 27.00 -7.00
N SER A 512 18.12 26.09 -6.50
CA SER A 512 17.89 25.94 -5.06
C SER A 512 19.17 25.57 -4.30
N TRP A 513 19.96 24.61 -4.81
CA TRP A 513 21.23 24.20 -4.21
C TRP A 513 22.24 25.35 -4.17
N LEU A 514 22.39 26.07 -5.28
CA LEU A 514 23.31 27.21 -5.39
C LEU A 514 22.90 28.35 -4.44
N LEU A 515 21.62 28.68 -4.35
CA LEU A 515 21.12 29.71 -3.43
C LEU A 515 21.40 29.35 -1.97
N ILE A 516 21.21 28.08 -1.59
CA ILE A 516 21.52 27.60 -0.24
C ILE A 516 23.03 27.59 0.04
N LEU A 517 23.86 27.19 -0.92
CA LEU A 517 25.33 27.27 -0.80
C LEU A 517 25.80 28.72 -0.60
N VAL A 518 25.26 29.66 -1.37
CA VAL A 518 25.53 31.10 -1.22
C VAL A 518 25.05 31.61 0.15
N TYR A 519 23.88 31.16 0.63
CA TYR A 519 23.42 31.48 1.98
C TYR A 519 24.41 31.02 3.04
N PHE A 520 24.96 29.81 2.96
CA PHE A 520 25.94 29.31 3.92
C PHE A 520 27.31 29.99 3.80
N ALA A 521 27.69 30.48 2.62
CA ALA A 521 28.91 31.26 2.42
C ALA A 521 28.79 32.68 2.99
N LEU A 522 27.62 33.31 2.88
CA LEU A 522 27.42 34.72 3.28
C LEU A 522 26.79 34.90 4.67
N ARG A 523 26.03 33.93 5.17
CA ARG A 523 25.24 33.94 6.43
C ARG A 523 24.63 35.31 6.78
N PRO A 524 23.82 35.93 5.90
CA PRO A 524 23.27 37.25 6.15
C PRO A 524 22.31 37.24 7.36
N LYS A 525 22.47 38.19 8.29
CA LYS A 525 21.77 38.22 9.60
C LYS A 525 20.37 38.86 9.60
N SER A 526 19.84 39.27 8.44
CA SER A 526 18.54 39.96 8.36
C SER A 526 17.36 39.01 8.56
N LYS A 527 16.30 39.44 9.26
CA LYS A 527 15.05 38.68 9.42
C LYS A 527 14.39 38.33 8.07
N LEU A 528 14.56 39.19 7.06
CA LEU A 528 14.06 38.95 5.69
C LEU A 528 14.68 37.70 5.05
N VAL A 529 15.90 37.32 5.44
CA VAL A 529 16.57 36.12 4.92
C VAL A 529 15.85 34.86 5.37
N TRP A 530 15.38 34.80 6.61
CA TRP A 530 14.62 33.64 7.10
C TRP A 530 13.27 33.52 6.41
N CYS A 531 12.62 34.64 6.08
CA CYS A 531 11.41 34.65 5.26
C CYS A 531 11.69 34.12 3.85
N ALA A 532 12.80 34.55 3.23
CA ALA A 532 13.22 34.07 1.91
C ALA A 532 13.57 32.58 1.92
N LEU A 533 14.30 32.09 2.93
CA LEU A 533 14.59 30.68 3.10
C LEU A 533 13.31 29.86 3.31
N ALA A 534 12.37 30.37 4.11
CA ALA A 534 11.08 29.72 4.31
C ALA A 534 10.29 29.62 3.00
N LEU A 535 10.27 30.70 2.21
CA LEU A 535 9.60 30.73 0.91
C LEU A 535 10.26 29.76 -0.08
N ILE A 536 11.59 29.77 -0.21
CA ILE A 536 12.31 28.84 -1.08
C ILE A 536 12.04 27.40 -0.66
N THR A 537 12.15 27.09 0.63
CA THR A 537 11.88 25.74 1.18
C THR A 537 10.44 25.31 0.88
N ALA A 538 9.47 26.21 1.06
CA ALA A 538 8.06 25.91 0.82
C ALA A 538 7.75 25.69 -0.66
N LEU A 539 8.31 26.52 -1.56
CA LEU A 539 8.14 26.37 -3.00
C LEU A 539 8.83 25.10 -3.52
N GLU A 540 10.05 24.84 -3.06
CA GLU A 540 10.83 23.66 -3.44
C GLU A 540 10.11 22.37 -3.03
N LEU A 541 9.82 22.21 -1.73
CA LEU A 541 9.18 21.00 -1.20
C LEU A 541 7.73 20.88 -1.69
N GLY A 542 7.01 22.00 -1.81
CA GLY A 542 5.64 22.04 -2.33
C GLY A 542 5.58 21.63 -3.81
N TYR A 543 6.51 22.11 -4.64
CA TYR A 543 6.56 21.73 -6.05
C TYR A 543 6.97 20.25 -6.20
N ASN A 544 7.90 19.75 -5.39
CA ASN A 544 8.22 18.33 -5.34
C ASN A 544 6.99 17.49 -4.94
N ALA A 545 6.23 17.91 -3.93
CA ALA A 545 5.00 17.24 -3.51
C ALA A 545 3.94 17.24 -4.63
N TYR A 546 3.74 18.39 -5.29
CA TYR A 546 2.84 18.51 -6.43
C TYR A 546 3.21 17.54 -7.55
N LEU A 547 4.47 17.54 -8.02
CA LEU A 547 4.91 16.63 -9.08
C LEU A 547 4.80 15.15 -8.68
N SER A 548 5.03 14.85 -7.41
CA SER A 548 4.92 13.49 -6.88
C SER A 548 3.48 12.98 -6.84
N GLN A 549 2.50 13.86 -6.69
CA GLN A 549 1.11 13.47 -6.46
C GLN A 549 0.19 13.74 -7.66
N VAL A 550 0.45 14.76 -8.49
CA VAL A 550 -0.44 15.15 -9.60
C VAL A 550 -0.49 14.11 -10.72
N THR A 551 0.55 13.29 -10.85
CA THR A 551 0.65 12.22 -11.85
C THR A 551 -0.14 10.96 -11.48
N MET A 552 -0.77 10.93 -10.29
CA MET A 552 -1.56 9.80 -9.83
C MET A 552 -3.03 9.92 -10.28
N SER A 553 -3.67 8.78 -10.50
CA SER A 553 -5.12 8.72 -10.72
C SER A 553 -5.86 8.64 -9.38
N TYR A 554 -6.84 9.52 -9.20
CA TYR A 554 -7.62 9.67 -7.97
C TYR A 554 -9.10 9.37 -8.21
N ALA A 555 -9.75 8.72 -7.26
CA ALA A 555 -11.20 8.52 -7.32
C ALA A 555 -11.97 9.84 -7.13
N ASP A 556 -13.14 9.97 -7.76
CA ASP A 556 -14.04 11.13 -7.60
C ASP A 556 -14.82 11.05 -6.28
N ALA A 557 -14.82 12.15 -5.52
CA ALA A 557 -15.39 12.24 -4.18
C ALA A 557 -16.91 12.06 -4.14
N TYR A 558 -17.62 12.57 -5.14
CA TYR A 558 -19.08 12.53 -5.20
C TYR A 558 -19.56 11.19 -5.77
N LYS A 559 -18.86 10.65 -6.77
CA LYS A 559 -19.11 9.29 -7.26
C LYS A 559 -18.89 8.24 -6.17
N PHE A 560 -17.84 8.39 -5.36
CA PHE A 560 -17.64 7.52 -4.21
C PHE A 560 -18.75 7.64 -3.15
N THR A 561 -19.28 8.85 -2.93
CA THR A 561 -20.46 9.05 -2.07
C THR A 561 -21.66 8.23 -2.58
N ASP A 562 -21.88 8.23 -3.90
CA ASP A 562 -22.91 7.41 -4.55
C ASP A 562 -22.65 5.90 -4.39
N VAL A 563 -21.41 5.43 -4.58
CA VAL A 563 -21.03 4.01 -4.38
C VAL A 563 -21.40 3.53 -2.99
N THR A 564 -20.97 4.26 -1.96
CA THR A 564 -21.20 3.86 -0.56
C THR A 564 -22.68 3.77 -0.21
N LYS A 565 -23.51 4.65 -0.79
CA LYS A 565 -24.96 4.62 -0.62
C LYS A 565 -25.58 3.37 -1.27
N ASN A 566 -25.30 3.14 -2.55
CA ASN A 566 -25.90 2.03 -3.30
C ASN A 566 -25.43 0.67 -2.75
N MET A 567 -24.13 0.51 -2.50
CA MET A 567 -23.60 -0.75 -1.96
C MET A 567 -24.17 -1.08 -0.59
N LYS A 568 -24.37 -0.06 0.26
CA LYS A 568 -25.00 -0.24 1.57
C LYS A 568 -26.46 -0.65 1.44
N GLU A 569 -27.23 0.00 0.56
CA GLU A 569 -28.62 -0.36 0.29
C GLU A 569 -28.74 -1.83 -0.16
N LEU A 570 -27.90 -2.26 -1.11
CA LEU A 570 -27.89 -3.62 -1.63
C LEU A 570 -27.56 -4.64 -0.53
N ALA A 571 -26.55 -4.36 0.30
CA ALA A 571 -26.18 -5.21 1.42
C ALA A 571 -27.31 -5.32 2.47
N ASP A 572 -27.96 -4.20 2.80
CA ASP A 572 -29.06 -4.15 3.76
C ASP A 572 -30.29 -4.92 3.23
N VAL A 573 -30.59 -4.86 1.93
CA VAL A 573 -31.65 -5.65 1.28
C VAL A 573 -31.38 -7.14 1.37
N ILE A 574 -30.15 -7.58 1.04
CA ILE A 574 -29.75 -9.00 1.13
C ILE A 574 -29.88 -9.49 2.57
N LYS A 575 -29.34 -8.74 3.53
CA LYS A 575 -29.39 -9.08 4.95
C LYS A 575 -30.82 -9.23 5.45
N LYS A 576 -31.72 -8.33 5.06
CA LYS A 576 -33.15 -8.37 5.43
C LYS A 576 -33.91 -9.54 4.79
N LYS A 577 -33.58 -9.89 3.54
CA LYS A 577 -34.27 -10.96 2.80
C LYS A 577 -33.70 -12.36 3.07
N ASN A 578 -32.51 -12.46 3.66
CA ASN A 578 -31.87 -13.75 3.90
C ASN A 578 -32.64 -14.61 4.91
N LYS A 579 -33.06 -15.80 4.46
CA LYS A 579 -33.70 -16.85 5.27
C LYS A 579 -32.86 -18.14 5.34
N ALA A 580 -31.72 -18.20 4.64
CA ALA A 580 -30.94 -19.41 4.45
C ALA A 580 -29.87 -19.66 5.54
N GLY A 581 -29.73 -18.75 6.51
CA GLY A 581 -28.64 -18.79 7.47
C GLY A 581 -27.34 -18.25 6.86
N PHE A 582 -26.35 -19.11 6.63
CA PHE A 582 -25.09 -18.74 5.98
C PHE A 582 -25.28 -18.53 4.47
N TYR A 583 -24.61 -17.53 3.91
CA TYR A 583 -24.70 -17.16 2.50
C TYR A 583 -23.43 -16.47 2.02
N ARG A 584 -23.24 -16.40 0.70
CA ARG A 584 -22.31 -15.48 0.04
C ARG A 584 -22.97 -14.70 -1.09
N VAL A 585 -22.31 -13.61 -1.46
CA VAL A 585 -22.75 -12.68 -2.49
C VAL A 585 -21.70 -12.60 -3.61
N GLY A 586 -22.13 -12.88 -4.84
CA GLY A 586 -21.40 -12.57 -6.08
C GLY A 586 -21.93 -11.30 -6.75
N SER A 587 -21.19 -10.74 -7.70
CA SER A 587 -21.61 -9.57 -8.47
C SER A 587 -21.10 -9.60 -9.91
N SER A 588 -21.80 -8.90 -10.81
CA SER A 588 -21.35 -8.67 -12.20
C SER A 588 -20.54 -7.40 -12.41
N PHE A 589 -20.19 -6.73 -11.31
CA PHE A 589 -19.38 -5.53 -11.31
C PHE A 589 -18.48 -5.49 -10.07
N LEU A 590 -17.48 -4.61 -10.13
CA LEU A 590 -16.60 -4.25 -9.01
C LEU A 590 -16.40 -2.73 -9.02
N TYR A 591 -16.47 -2.09 -7.87
CA TYR A 591 -15.95 -0.75 -7.67
C TYR A 591 -14.48 -0.78 -7.24
N ALA A 592 -14.18 -1.61 -6.24
CA ALA A 592 -12.86 -1.83 -5.72
C ALA A 592 -12.63 -3.31 -5.43
N LYS A 593 -11.36 -3.72 -5.30
CA LYS A 593 -11.03 -5.13 -5.04
C LYS A 593 -11.57 -5.68 -3.71
N ASN A 594 -11.87 -4.80 -2.76
CA ASN A 594 -12.35 -5.12 -1.41
C ASN A 594 -13.79 -4.64 -1.13
N ASP A 595 -14.66 -4.60 -2.15
CA ASP A 595 -16.07 -4.23 -2.00
C ASP A 595 -16.81 -4.95 -0.85
N PRO A 596 -16.63 -6.26 -0.62
CA PRO A 596 -17.31 -6.96 0.47
C PRO A 596 -16.97 -6.41 1.85
N PHE A 597 -15.76 -5.89 2.05
CA PHE A 597 -15.36 -5.26 3.31
C PHE A 597 -16.05 -3.91 3.51
N LEU A 598 -16.22 -3.12 2.45
CA LEU A 598 -16.75 -1.75 2.53
C LEU A 598 -18.11 -1.68 3.25
N VAL A 599 -18.96 -2.68 3.01
CA VAL A 599 -20.31 -2.78 3.57
C VAL A 599 -20.56 -4.10 4.32
N SER A 600 -19.48 -4.84 4.63
CA SER A 600 -19.47 -5.98 5.55
C SER A 600 -20.46 -7.11 5.22
N TYR A 601 -20.46 -7.59 3.98
CA TYR A 601 -21.18 -8.82 3.59
C TYR A 601 -20.22 -9.96 3.25
N PRO A 602 -20.63 -11.24 3.39
CA PRO A 602 -19.84 -12.37 2.92
C PRO A 602 -19.71 -12.37 1.39
N GLY A 603 -18.51 -12.13 0.88
CA GLY A 603 -18.24 -11.94 -0.54
C GLY A 603 -17.26 -12.97 -1.09
N LEU A 604 -16.86 -12.78 -2.35
CA LEU A 604 -15.91 -13.66 -3.05
C LEU A 604 -14.78 -12.89 -3.74
N SER A 605 -14.73 -11.57 -3.50
CA SER A 605 -13.63 -10.71 -3.93
C SER A 605 -12.86 -10.24 -2.72
N SER A 606 -11.53 -10.25 -2.84
CA SER A 606 -10.67 -9.57 -1.90
C SER A 606 -9.28 -9.40 -2.49
N PHE A 607 -8.58 -8.36 -2.06
CA PHE A 607 -7.18 -8.08 -2.33
C PHE A 607 -6.45 -7.75 -1.02
N SER A 608 -5.35 -8.44 -0.79
CA SER A 608 -4.45 -8.16 0.32
C SER A 608 -3.08 -8.75 0.05
N SER A 609 -2.02 -8.03 0.37
CA SER A 609 -0.65 -8.57 0.35
C SER A 609 -0.48 -9.82 1.24
N ASN A 610 -1.39 -10.03 2.21
CA ASN A 610 -1.44 -11.19 3.11
C ASN A 610 -2.52 -12.21 2.70
N MET A 611 -2.90 -12.26 1.41
CA MET A 611 -3.82 -13.27 0.89
C MET A 611 -3.19 -14.66 0.95
N GLU A 612 -3.98 -15.65 1.37
CA GLU A 612 -3.60 -17.06 1.40
C GLU A 612 -3.44 -17.61 -0.03
N LYS A 613 -2.29 -18.23 -0.32
CA LYS A 613 -2.00 -18.77 -1.66
C LYS A 613 -2.95 -19.92 -2.03
N SER A 614 -3.34 -20.74 -1.04
CA SER A 614 -4.30 -21.84 -1.21
C SER A 614 -5.65 -21.39 -1.75
N THR A 615 -6.16 -20.24 -1.30
CA THR A 615 -7.43 -19.67 -1.79
C THR A 615 -7.30 -19.15 -3.22
N ILE A 616 -6.17 -18.50 -3.53
CA ILE A 616 -5.86 -18.05 -4.90
C ILE A 616 -5.80 -19.24 -5.86
N ASN A 617 -5.11 -20.31 -5.46
CA ASN A 617 -4.96 -21.53 -6.26
C ASN A 617 -6.32 -22.23 -6.49
N LEU A 618 -7.19 -22.27 -5.49
CA LEU A 618 -8.52 -22.86 -5.63
C LEU A 618 -9.37 -22.15 -6.69
N PHE A 619 -9.42 -20.81 -6.66
CA PHE A 619 -10.14 -20.03 -7.68
C PHE A 619 -9.61 -20.33 -9.08
N ASN A 620 -8.29 -20.36 -9.21
CA ASN A 620 -7.60 -20.72 -10.44
C ASN A 620 -7.95 -22.13 -10.95
N SER A 621 -7.97 -23.13 -10.06
CA SER A 621 -8.32 -24.50 -10.42
C SER A 621 -9.77 -24.65 -10.89
N MET A 622 -10.67 -23.74 -10.51
CA MET A 622 -12.09 -23.77 -10.89
C MET A 622 -12.41 -22.98 -12.17
N GLY A 623 -11.47 -22.17 -12.67
CA GLY A 623 -11.66 -21.31 -13.85
C GLY A 623 -12.18 -19.91 -13.51
N ASP A 624 -12.08 -19.53 -12.23
CA ASP A 624 -12.28 -18.18 -11.72
C ASP A 624 -10.95 -17.43 -11.61
N VAL A 625 -10.99 -16.18 -11.15
CA VAL A 625 -9.82 -15.31 -11.10
C VAL A 625 -9.12 -15.42 -9.76
N GLY A 626 -7.93 -16.03 -9.75
CA GLY A 626 -6.97 -15.96 -8.65
C GLY A 626 -5.62 -15.43 -9.15
N GLY A 627 -5.21 -14.23 -8.73
CA GLY A 627 -3.98 -13.63 -9.25
C GLY A 627 -3.60 -12.36 -8.52
N ASN A 628 -2.32 -12.01 -8.56
CA ASN A 628 -1.78 -10.77 -7.96
C ASN A 628 -2.30 -10.44 -6.53
N ALA A 629 -2.27 -11.43 -5.63
CA ALA A 629 -2.74 -11.32 -4.25
C ALA A 629 -4.24 -10.95 -4.11
N ALA A 630 -5.04 -11.27 -5.13
CA ALA A 630 -6.47 -11.06 -5.17
C ALA A 630 -7.23 -12.31 -5.63
N THR A 631 -8.52 -12.34 -5.29
CA THR A 631 -9.51 -13.27 -5.84
C THR A 631 -10.69 -12.46 -6.36
N PHE A 632 -11.29 -12.89 -7.47
CA PHE A 632 -12.54 -12.35 -7.98
C PHE A 632 -13.42 -13.48 -8.52
N TYR A 633 -14.68 -13.45 -8.13
CA TYR A 633 -15.69 -14.37 -8.64
C TYR A 633 -16.45 -13.73 -9.80
N ALA A 634 -16.09 -14.11 -11.02
CA ALA A 634 -16.65 -13.53 -12.24
C ALA A 634 -17.31 -14.61 -13.13
N ASN A 635 -16.72 -15.80 -13.19
CA ASN A 635 -16.99 -16.81 -14.21
C ASN A 635 -17.72 -18.03 -13.63
N GLY A 636 -18.68 -17.77 -12.74
CA GLY A 636 -19.37 -18.84 -12.01
C GLY A 636 -20.07 -19.86 -12.90
N THR A 637 -20.08 -21.10 -12.45
CA THR A 637 -20.87 -22.22 -13.00
C THR A 637 -21.87 -22.68 -11.95
N ALA A 638 -22.86 -23.51 -12.33
CA ALA A 638 -23.78 -24.08 -11.35
C ALA A 638 -23.06 -24.87 -10.24
N LEU A 639 -21.91 -25.48 -10.53
CA LEU A 639 -21.09 -26.16 -9.53
C LEU A 639 -20.37 -25.17 -8.61
N THR A 640 -19.69 -24.14 -9.16
CA THR A 640 -18.94 -23.20 -8.30
C THR A 640 -19.88 -22.30 -7.49
N ASP A 641 -21.03 -21.92 -8.04
CA ASP A 641 -22.10 -21.24 -7.32
C ASP A 641 -22.53 -22.08 -6.10
N ALA A 642 -22.72 -23.39 -6.28
CA ALA A 642 -23.12 -24.29 -5.21
C ALA A 642 -22.00 -24.54 -4.18
N LEU A 643 -20.77 -24.80 -4.62
CA LEU A 643 -19.61 -25.07 -3.78
C LEU A 643 -19.25 -23.90 -2.87
N TYR A 644 -19.23 -22.68 -3.41
CA TYR A 644 -18.88 -21.49 -2.64
C TYR A 644 -20.05 -20.94 -1.82
N GLY A 645 -21.28 -21.44 -2.02
CA GLY A 645 -22.46 -20.96 -1.32
C GLY A 645 -22.95 -19.61 -1.84
N VAL A 646 -22.86 -19.37 -3.16
CA VAL A 646 -23.26 -18.13 -3.83
C VAL A 646 -24.78 -18.03 -3.89
N ARG A 647 -25.36 -17.68 -2.74
CA ARG A 647 -26.81 -17.59 -2.58
C ARG A 647 -27.38 -16.37 -3.27
N TYR A 648 -26.66 -15.25 -3.24
CA TYR A 648 -27.12 -13.99 -3.82
C TYR A 648 -26.15 -13.52 -4.92
N TYR A 649 -26.70 -12.99 -6.00
CA TYR A 649 -25.93 -12.40 -7.08
C TYR A 649 -26.46 -11.01 -7.42
N ILE A 650 -25.60 -10.00 -7.38
CA ILE A 650 -25.96 -8.62 -7.69
C ILE A 650 -25.57 -8.32 -9.13
N ASP A 651 -26.56 -8.11 -9.98
CA ASP A 651 -26.35 -7.73 -11.37
C ASP A 651 -26.56 -6.22 -11.55
N ARG A 652 -25.65 -5.54 -12.25
CA ARG A 652 -25.88 -4.15 -12.67
C ARG A 652 -26.75 -4.11 -13.92
N LYS A 653 -27.55 -3.07 -14.08
CA LYS A 653 -28.24 -2.75 -15.33
C LYS A 653 -27.33 -1.98 -16.28
N GLU A 654 -27.67 -1.99 -17.57
CA GLU A 654 -26.98 -1.16 -18.57
C GLU A 654 -27.38 0.31 -18.44
N TYR A 655 -26.43 1.19 -18.77
CA TYR A 655 -26.59 2.64 -18.70
C TYR A 655 -26.57 3.22 -20.11
N THR A 656 -27.37 4.26 -20.35
CA THR A 656 -27.36 5.02 -21.59
C THR A 656 -26.43 6.23 -21.47
N ALA A 657 -26.03 6.82 -22.61
CA ALA A 657 -25.30 8.09 -22.63
C ALA A 657 -26.10 9.20 -21.92
N THR A 658 -27.43 9.21 -22.10
CA THR A 658 -28.34 10.15 -21.43
C THR A 658 -28.32 9.99 -19.91
N ASP A 659 -28.24 8.75 -19.38
CA ASP A 659 -28.10 8.53 -17.93
C ASP A 659 -26.81 9.15 -17.39
N MET A 660 -25.71 9.04 -18.15
CA MET A 660 -24.41 9.60 -17.79
C MET A 660 -24.40 11.13 -17.77
N GLU A 661 -25.07 11.76 -18.73
CA GLU A 661 -25.21 13.21 -18.81
C GLU A 661 -26.13 13.77 -17.71
N GLN A 662 -27.26 13.10 -17.42
CA GLN A 662 -28.22 13.56 -16.41
C GLN A 662 -27.75 13.31 -14.97
N HIS A 663 -26.83 12.37 -14.76
CA HIS A 663 -26.35 11.98 -13.43
C HIS A 663 -24.82 12.00 -13.31
N PRO A 664 -24.17 13.17 -13.43
CA PRO A 664 -22.71 13.29 -13.44
C PRO A 664 -22.03 12.85 -12.13
N ASN A 665 -22.79 12.79 -11.02
CA ASN A 665 -22.31 12.35 -9.72
C ASN A 665 -22.56 10.86 -9.44
N TRP A 666 -23.20 10.12 -10.35
CA TRP A 666 -23.32 8.67 -10.21
C TRP A 666 -22.00 7.99 -10.55
N GLN A 667 -21.69 6.93 -9.81
CA GLN A 667 -20.65 6.01 -10.23
C GLN A 667 -21.22 5.02 -11.23
N PHE A 668 -20.84 5.11 -12.50
CA PHE A 668 -21.17 4.08 -13.47
C PHE A 668 -20.23 2.89 -13.24
N PHE A 669 -20.80 1.75 -12.82
CA PHE A 669 -20.03 0.56 -12.50
C PHE A 669 -19.73 -0.22 -13.79
N ASP A 670 -18.47 -0.58 -14.00
CA ASP A 670 -18.09 -1.41 -15.14
C ASP A 670 -18.51 -2.86 -14.91
N ARG A 671 -18.96 -3.53 -15.98
CA ARG A 671 -19.27 -4.97 -15.92
C ARG A 671 -17.98 -5.76 -16.06
N ASN A 672 -17.71 -6.66 -15.12
CA ASN A 672 -16.51 -7.51 -15.11
C ASN A 672 -16.82 -8.99 -15.45
N SER A 673 -18.10 -9.33 -15.66
CA SER A 673 -18.54 -10.66 -16.06
C SER A 673 -19.80 -10.64 -16.91
N THR A 674 -19.93 -11.62 -17.80
CA THR A 674 -21.16 -11.92 -18.52
C THR A 674 -21.68 -13.26 -18.01
N ARG A 675 -22.89 -13.30 -17.44
CA ARG A 675 -23.53 -14.51 -16.90
C ARG A 675 -24.94 -14.65 -17.48
N THR A 676 -25.03 -15.23 -18.68
CA THR A 676 -26.34 -15.42 -19.35
C THR A 676 -27.20 -16.51 -18.69
N ASP A 677 -26.56 -17.36 -17.89
CA ASP A 677 -27.17 -18.49 -17.17
C ASP A 677 -27.85 -18.10 -15.85
N LEU A 678 -27.82 -16.84 -15.41
CA LEU A 678 -28.48 -16.44 -14.15
C LEU A 678 -29.97 -16.83 -14.14
N SER A 679 -30.68 -16.58 -15.25
CA SER A 679 -32.10 -16.94 -15.38
C SER A 679 -32.36 -18.46 -15.40
N ALA A 680 -31.32 -19.29 -15.49
CA ALA A 680 -31.45 -20.73 -15.54
C ALA A 680 -31.85 -21.31 -14.18
N TYR A 681 -31.28 -20.79 -13.09
CA TYR A 681 -31.48 -21.31 -11.73
C TYR A 681 -31.49 -20.26 -10.61
N TYR A 682 -31.30 -18.98 -10.92
CA TYR A 682 -31.58 -17.88 -9.99
C TYR A 682 -32.98 -17.28 -10.21
N LYS A 683 -33.53 -16.65 -9.15
CA LYS A 683 -34.77 -15.87 -9.21
C LYS A 683 -34.54 -14.44 -8.73
N PRO A 684 -35.08 -13.40 -9.40
CA PRO A 684 -34.97 -12.04 -8.93
C PRO A 684 -35.77 -11.85 -7.62
N ILE A 685 -35.18 -11.18 -6.64
CA ILE A 685 -35.79 -10.91 -5.33
C ILE A 685 -35.86 -9.41 -4.99
N TYR A 686 -35.14 -8.58 -5.73
CA TYR A 686 -35.12 -7.13 -5.61
C TYR A 686 -34.66 -6.51 -6.94
N GLU A 687 -35.23 -5.36 -7.27
CA GLU A 687 -34.86 -4.62 -8.47
C GLU A 687 -35.05 -3.12 -8.22
N ASN A 688 -34.06 -2.33 -8.60
CA ASN A 688 -34.17 -0.87 -8.65
C ASN A 688 -33.72 -0.36 -10.03
N LYS A 689 -33.57 0.96 -10.20
CA LYS A 689 -33.19 1.55 -11.49
C LYS A 689 -31.81 1.08 -12.01
N ARG A 690 -30.93 0.60 -11.13
CA ARG A 690 -29.50 0.36 -11.44
C ARG A 690 -29.05 -1.08 -11.21
N PHE A 691 -29.77 -1.84 -10.38
CA PHE A 691 -29.36 -3.18 -9.97
C PHE A 691 -30.55 -4.12 -9.85
N THR A 692 -30.26 -5.41 -10.06
CA THR A 692 -31.14 -6.53 -9.77
C THR A 692 -30.41 -7.49 -8.84
N ILE A 693 -31.07 -7.94 -7.77
CA ILE A 693 -30.53 -8.97 -6.88
C ILE A 693 -31.26 -10.27 -7.15
N TYR A 694 -30.48 -11.30 -7.41
CA TYR A 694 -30.94 -12.66 -7.68
C TYR A 694 -30.65 -13.57 -6.48
N GLU A 695 -31.51 -14.57 -6.25
CA GLU A 695 -31.32 -15.63 -5.25
C GLU A 695 -31.26 -17.02 -5.91
N ASN A 696 -30.26 -17.83 -5.51
CA ASN A 696 -30.10 -19.23 -5.92
C ASN A 696 -30.36 -20.19 -4.74
N PRO A 697 -31.49 -20.93 -4.74
CA PRO A 697 -31.80 -21.86 -3.66
C PRO A 697 -30.89 -23.12 -3.66
N ASN A 698 -30.23 -23.43 -4.78
CA ASN A 698 -29.51 -24.68 -5.01
C ASN A 698 -28.01 -24.58 -4.70
N VAL A 699 -27.66 -23.94 -3.58
CA VAL A 699 -26.26 -23.80 -3.14
C VAL A 699 -26.05 -24.45 -1.78
N PHE A 700 -24.86 -24.98 -1.55
CA PHE A 700 -24.51 -25.52 -0.24
C PHE A 700 -24.39 -24.39 0.79
N SER A 701 -24.57 -24.73 2.05
CA SER A 701 -24.34 -23.79 3.16
C SER A 701 -22.83 -23.71 3.45
N ALA A 702 -22.44 -23.59 4.71
CA ALA A 702 -21.03 -23.61 5.09
C ALA A 702 -20.37 -25.00 4.90
N ALA A 703 -21.14 -26.09 4.97
CA ALA A 703 -20.62 -27.45 4.87
C ALA A 703 -21.66 -28.46 4.36
N PHE A 704 -21.24 -29.55 3.74
CA PHE A 704 -22.10 -30.63 3.23
C PHE A 704 -21.41 -32.00 3.31
N GLY A 705 -22.23 -33.06 3.46
CA GLY A 705 -21.78 -34.45 3.51
C GLY A 705 -21.42 -35.00 2.13
N THR A 706 -20.25 -35.65 2.05
CA THR A 706 -19.73 -36.32 0.86
C THR A 706 -18.80 -37.49 1.25
N ASN A 707 -17.97 -37.93 0.31
CA ASN A 707 -17.09 -39.08 0.44
C ASN A 707 -15.58 -38.72 0.38
N THR A 708 -14.76 -39.68 0.80
CA THR A 708 -13.28 -39.56 0.78
C THR A 708 -12.71 -39.34 -0.62
N LEU A 709 -13.32 -39.88 -1.68
CA LEU A 709 -12.87 -39.66 -3.07
C LEU A 709 -12.93 -38.18 -3.42
N THR A 710 -14.03 -37.52 -3.06
CA THR A 710 -14.20 -36.07 -3.28
C THR A 710 -13.18 -35.26 -2.49
N ARG A 711 -12.91 -35.62 -1.23
CA ARG A 711 -11.91 -34.92 -0.39
C ARG A 711 -10.50 -34.98 -0.97
N ASN A 712 -10.12 -36.12 -1.54
CA ASN A 712 -8.75 -36.43 -1.96
C ASN A 712 -8.44 -36.05 -3.42
N ILE A 713 -9.29 -35.26 -4.07
CA ILE A 713 -9.05 -34.82 -5.45
C ILE A 713 -7.77 -33.99 -5.51
N LYS A 714 -6.93 -34.29 -6.51
CA LYS A 714 -5.79 -33.47 -6.91
C LYS A 714 -6.16 -32.74 -8.19
N PHE A 715 -6.14 -31.41 -8.16
CA PHE A 715 -6.50 -30.61 -9.32
C PHE A 715 -5.37 -30.52 -10.33
N GLY A 716 -5.72 -30.57 -11.61
CA GLY A 716 -4.82 -30.21 -12.70
C GLY A 716 -4.70 -28.70 -12.84
N LEU A 717 -3.49 -28.20 -13.11
CA LEU A 717 -3.25 -26.80 -13.46
C LEU A 717 -3.86 -26.48 -14.83
N ASN A 718 -4.39 -25.26 -15.00
CA ASN A 718 -5.02 -24.80 -16.25
C ASN A 718 -6.11 -25.73 -16.80
N ASN A 719 -6.78 -26.53 -15.96
CA ASN A 719 -7.76 -27.52 -16.42
C ASN A 719 -9.11 -27.43 -15.67
N PRO A 720 -9.79 -26.28 -15.72
CA PRO A 720 -11.01 -26.06 -14.94
C PRO A 720 -12.16 -27.01 -15.33
N VAL A 721 -12.26 -27.40 -16.60
CA VAL A 721 -13.27 -28.36 -17.09
C VAL A 721 -13.08 -29.73 -16.46
N SER A 722 -11.86 -30.28 -16.51
CA SER A 722 -11.57 -31.59 -15.91
C SER A 722 -11.73 -31.55 -14.40
N ASN A 723 -11.25 -30.49 -13.74
CA ASN A 723 -11.38 -30.33 -12.30
C ASN A 723 -12.85 -30.35 -11.86
N GLN A 724 -13.73 -29.60 -12.55
CA GLN A 724 -15.17 -29.62 -12.25
C GLN A 724 -15.82 -30.98 -12.54
N ASN A 725 -15.40 -31.69 -13.60
CA ASN A 725 -15.87 -33.05 -13.89
C ASN A 725 -15.47 -34.06 -12.82
N ILE A 726 -14.23 -34.01 -12.35
CA ILE A 726 -13.71 -34.92 -11.31
C ILE A 726 -14.46 -34.69 -10.00
N ILE A 727 -14.78 -33.44 -9.65
CA ILE A 727 -15.59 -33.12 -8.47
C ILE A 727 -16.97 -33.78 -8.56
N LEU A 728 -17.71 -33.53 -9.64
CA LEU A 728 -19.06 -34.05 -9.81
C LEU A 728 -19.09 -35.58 -9.91
N SER A 729 -18.11 -36.18 -10.59
CA SER A 729 -17.97 -37.64 -10.66
C SER A 729 -17.67 -38.25 -9.29
N SER A 730 -16.78 -37.62 -8.52
CA SER A 730 -16.44 -38.08 -7.16
C SER A 730 -17.63 -37.94 -6.21
N MET A 731 -18.38 -36.83 -6.27
CA MET A 731 -19.57 -36.63 -5.44
C MET A 731 -20.69 -37.62 -5.74
N SER A 732 -20.89 -37.94 -7.02
CA SER A 732 -21.94 -38.86 -7.47
C SER A 732 -21.55 -40.33 -7.37
N GLY A 733 -20.24 -40.63 -7.34
CA GLY A 733 -19.72 -41.99 -7.48
C GLY A 733 -19.86 -42.55 -8.90
N VAL A 734 -20.18 -41.71 -9.89
CA VAL A 734 -20.38 -42.10 -11.28
C VAL A 734 -19.42 -41.31 -12.15
N GLU A 735 -18.55 -42.01 -12.88
CA GLU A 735 -17.69 -41.37 -13.88
C GLU A 735 -18.53 -40.87 -15.06
N LYS A 736 -18.63 -39.54 -15.17
CA LYS A 736 -19.38 -38.87 -16.24
C LYS A 736 -18.73 -37.55 -16.60
N LYS A 737 -18.79 -37.19 -17.88
CA LYS A 737 -18.46 -35.83 -18.35
C LYS A 737 -19.69 -34.93 -18.14
N TYR A 738 -19.62 -34.04 -17.17
CA TYR A 738 -20.66 -33.04 -16.90
C TYR A 738 -20.42 -31.75 -17.68
N PHE A 739 -19.15 -31.41 -17.89
CA PHE A 739 -18.66 -30.40 -18.80
C PHE A 739 -17.97 -31.09 -19.97
N GLU A 740 -18.46 -30.88 -21.17
CA GLU A 740 -18.02 -31.58 -22.37
C GLU A 740 -17.45 -30.60 -23.39
N TYR A 741 -16.30 -30.95 -23.96
CA TYR A 741 -15.76 -30.26 -25.12
C TYR A 741 -16.60 -30.64 -26.35
N VAL A 742 -17.26 -29.65 -26.96
CA VAL A 742 -18.18 -29.86 -28.10
C VAL A 742 -17.53 -29.57 -29.46
N GLY A 743 -16.23 -29.23 -29.48
CA GLY A 743 -15.52 -28.79 -30.68
C GLY A 743 -15.87 -27.36 -31.10
N ILE A 744 -15.00 -26.72 -31.87
CA ILE A 744 -15.26 -25.41 -32.49
C ILE A 744 -15.73 -25.66 -33.93
N PRO A 745 -17.01 -25.42 -34.27
CA PRO A 745 -17.55 -25.81 -35.57
C PRO A 745 -16.95 -25.01 -36.73
N LYS A 746 -16.81 -23.69 -36.57
CA LYS A 746 -16.34 -22.80 -37.63
C LYS A 746 -15.51 -21.65 -37.05
N ILE A 747 -14.40 -21.34 -37.71
CA ILE A 747 -13.58 -20.16 -37.45
C ILE A 747 -13.46 -19.36 -38.74
N GLU A 748 -13.81 -18.08 -38.69
CA GLU A 748 -13.57 -17.14 -39.78
C GLU A 748 -12.44 -16.19 -39.39
N LEU A 749 -11.52 -15.96 -40.32
CA LEU A 749 -10.36 -15.10 -40.14
C LEU A 749 -10.48 -13.89 -41.07
N LEU A 750 -10.42 -12.68 -40.50
CA LEU A 750 -10.38 -11.44 -41.26
C LEU A 750 -9.04 -10.76 -41.00
N ASN A 751 -8.23 -10.59 -42.05
CA ASN A 751 -6.85 -10.07 -41.95
C ASN A 751 -5.99 -10.86 -40.92
N MET A 752 -6.27 -12.15 -40.75
CA MET A 752 -5.55 -13.05 -39.86
C MET A 752 -5.22 -14.34 -40.61
N GLN A 753 -4.09 -14.94 -40.30
CA GLN A 753 -3.73 -16.29 -40.74
C GLN A 753 -3.44 -17.17 -39.52
N GLU A 754 -3.96 -18.38 -39.53
CA GLU A 754 -3.65 -19.38 -38.51
C GLU A 754 -2.28 -19.99 -38.80
N VAL A 755 -1.44 -20.06 -37.78
CA VAL A 755 -0.11 -20.66 -37.81
C VAL A 755 -0.02 -21.65 -36.66
N ASN A 756 0.24 -22.91 -36.99
CA ASN A 756 0.46 -23.97 -36.02
C ASN A 756 1.97 -24.21 -35.86
N GLU A 757 2.54 -23.75 -34.75
CA GLU A 757 3.97 -23.89 -34.42
C GLU A 757 4.11 -24.72 -33.14
N ASN A 758 4.75 -25.88 -33.20
CA ASN A 758 5.00 -26.76 -32.04
C ASN A 758 3.74 -27.09 -31.20
N GLY A 759 2.59 -27.27 -31.85
CA GLY A 759 1.31 -27.52 -31.17
C GLY A 759 0.63 -26.28 -30.57
N GLN A 760 1.19 -25.09 -30.78
CA GLN A 760 0.54 -23.82 -30.46
C GLN A 760 -0.29 -23.33 -31.63
N ARG A 761 -1.50 -22.85 -31.33
CA ARG A 761 -2.46 -22.35 -32.32
C ARG A 761 -2.48 -20.83 -32.29
N ILE A 762 -1.62 -20.22 -33.11
CA ILE A 762 -1.38 -18.78 -33.12
C ILE A 762 -2.05 -18.16 -34.35
N PHE A 763 -2.73 -17.03 -34.17
CA PHE A 763 -3.34 -16.28 -35.26
C PHE A 763 -2.55 -15.00 -35.48
N LYS A 764 -1.85 -14.88 -36.61
CA LYS A 764 -0.98 -13.73 -36.94
C LYS A 764 -1.71 -12.78 -37.89
N ARG A 765 -1.55 -11.48 -37.70
CA ARG A 765 -2.07 -10.46 -38.63
C ARG A 765 -1.33 -10.49 -39.95
N ILE A 766 -2.08 -10.42 -41.04
CA ILE A 766 -1.51 -10.39 -42.40
C ILE A 766 -1.01 -8.97 -42.70
N ASP A 767 -1.90 -7.97 -42.63
CA ASP A 767 -1.57 -6.55 -42.70
C ASP A 767 -1.59 -5.90 -41.31
N LYS A 768 -0.41 -5.46 -40.84
CA LYS A 768 -0.22 -4.79 -39.55
C LYS A 768 -0.83 -3.38 -39.50
N LYS A 769 -1.28 -2.81 -40.63
CA LYS A 769 -1.99 -1.52 -40.68
C LYS A 769 -3.49 -1.65 -40.48
N GLN A 770 -4.06 -2.83 -40.71
CA GLN A 770 -5.50 -3.10 -40.57
C GLN A 770 -5.77 -3.98 -39.35
N PRO A 771 -6.90 -3.82 -38.64
CA PRO A 771 -7.27 -4.70 -37.54
C PRO A 771 -7.35 -6.16 -38.01
N GLY A 772 -6.90 -7.09 -37.17
CA GLY A 772 -7.05 -8.53 -37.38
C GLY A 772 -8.17 -9.09 -36.51
N THR A 773 -8.99 -9.99 -37.06
CA THR A 773 -10.15 -10.56 -36.36
C THR A 773 -10.23 -12.07 -36.50
N VAL A 774 -10.48 -12.75 -35.39
CA VAL A 774 -10.84 -14.18 -35.29
C VAL A 774 -12.29 -14.28 -34.85
N ARG A 775 -13.16 -14.91 -35.65
CA ARG A 775 -14.56 -15.17 -35.31
C ARG A 775 -14.78 -16.65 -35.09
N ILE A 776 -15.24 -17.01 -33.90
CA ILE A 776 -15.64 -18.35 -33.52
C ILE A 776 -17.15 -18.44 -33.64
N ILE A 777 -17.63 -19.26 -34.57
CA ILE A 777 -19.05 -19.38 -34.91
C ILE A 777 -19.53 -20.78 -34.51
N PHE A 778 -20.61 -20.82 -33.74
CA PHE A 778 -21.23 -22.08 -33.31
C PHE A 778 -22.74 -21.92 -33.13
N THR A 779 -23.47 -23.03 -33.27
CA THR A 779 -24.91 -23.07 -32.99
C THR A 779 -25.15 -24.06 -31.85
N PRO A 780 -25.63 -23.61 -30.68
CA PRO A 780 -26.02 -24.49 -29.58
C PRO A 780 -27.04 -25.53 -30.04
N GLN A 781 -26.81 -26.79 -29.68
CA GLN A 781 -27.68 -27.92 -30.06
C GLN A 781 -28.69 -28.27 -28.96
N THR A 782 -28.54 -27.67 -27.78
CA THR A 782 -29.32 -27.98 -26.58
C THR A 782 -29.57 -26.70 -25.79
N ASP A 783 -30.56 -26.72 -24.89
CA ASP A 783 -30.82 -25.63 -23.93
C ASP A 783 -29.76 -25.45 -22.84
N TYR A 784 -28.69 -26.25 -22.87
CA TYR A 784 -27.62 -26.20 -21.89
C TYR A 784 -26.76 -24.93 -22.01
N THR A 785 -26.01 -24.65 -20.96
CA THR A 785 -25.09 -23.53 -20.92
C THR A 785 -23.81 -23.85 -21.69
N TYR A 786 -23.36 -22.93 -22.53
CA TYR A 786 -22.12 -23.02 -23.29
C TYR A 786 -21.11 -21.98 -22.77
N TYR A 787 -19.86 -22.42 -22.64
CA TYR A 787 -18.74 -21.62 -22.15
C TYR A 787 -17.60 -21.63 -23.19
N PHE A 788 -16.88 -20.51 -23.27
CA PHE A 788 -15.59 -20.45 -23.93
C PHE A 788 -14.49 -20.70 -22.91
N GLN A 789 -13.65 -21.70 -23.17
CA GLN A 789 -12.41 -21.91 -22.44
C GLN A 789 -11.39 -20.89 -22.96
N ALA A 790 -11.27 -19.76 -22.24
CA ALA A 790 -10.33 -18.71 -22.60
C ALA A 790 -8.90 -19.14 -22.24
N PRO A 791 -7.99 -19.21 -23.22
CA PRO A 791 -6.61 -19.61 -22.99
C PRO A 791 -5.87 -18.71 -22.01
N TYR A 792 -4.96 -19.30 -21.23
CA TYR A 792 -4.04 -18.54 -20.39
C TYR A 792 -3.13 -17.61 -21.22
N SER A 793 -2.71 -18.03 -22.42
CA SER A 793 -1.85 -17.24 -23.30
C SER A 793 -2.47 -15.91 -23.73
N LEU A 794 -3.81 -15.86 -23.80
CA LEU A 794 -4.58 -14.66 -24.13
C LEU A 794 -4.34 -13.52 -23.14
N ARG A 795 -3.87 -13.80 -21.91
CA ARG A 795 -3.54 -12.78 -20.91
C ARG A 795 -2.60 -11.68 -21.42
N LYS A 796 -1.66 -12.04 -22.30
CA LYS A 796 -0.64 -11.11 -22.84
C LYS A 796 -1.26 -10.04 -23.74
N SER A 797 -2.41 -10.35 -24.32
CA SER A 797 -3.17 -9.48 -25.22
C SER A 797 -4.33 -8.77 -24.51
N MET A 798 -4.56 -9.02 -23.22
CA MET A 798 -5.63 -8.37 -22.47
C MET A 798 -5.35 -6.87 -22.34
N GLY A 799 -6.35 -6.05 -22.67
CA GLY A 799 -6.23 -4.60 -22.79
C GLY A 799 -6.01 -4.12 -24.22
N ASN A 800 -5.48 -4.97 -25.10
CA ASN A 800 -5.19 -4.64 -26.50
C ASN A 800 -6.18 -5.26 -27.50
N ILE A 801 -7.09 -6.11 -27.01
CA ILE A 801 -8.10 -6.79 -27.82
C ILE A 801 -9.51 -6.34 -27.50
N SER A 802 -10.35 -6.33 -28.52
CA SER A 802 -11.80 -6.16 -28.43
C SER A 802 -12.48 -7.51 -28.55
N ILE A 803 -13.33 -7.86 -27.58
CA ILE A 803 -14.10 -9.10 -27.59
C ILE A 803 -15.59 -8.76 -27.70
N MET A 804 -16.26 -9.38 -28.66
CA MET A 804 -17.69 -9.22 -28.88
C MET A 804 -18.38 -10.56 -28.98
N LEU A 805 -19.62 -10.63 -28.48
CA LEU A 805 -20.52 -11.76 -28.65
C LEU A 805 -21.77 -11.26 -29.35
N ASN A 806 -22.08 -11.80 -30.54
CA ASN A 806 -23.20 -11.38 -31.38
C ASN A 806 -23.23 -9.86 -31.63
N ASN A 807 -22.08 -9.29 -32.00
CA ASN A 807 -21.87 -7.85 -32.23
C ASN A 807 -22.12 -6.93 -31.02
N GLN A 808 -22.21 -7.49 -29.81
CA GLN A 808 -22.26 -6.73 -28.56
C GLN A 808 -20.96 -6.92 -27.78
N TRP A 809 -20.53 -5.92 -27.02
CA TRP A 809 -19.33 -6.04 -26.18
C TRP A 809 -19.47 -7.19 -25.20
N TYR A 810 -18.49 -8.11 -25.22
CA TYR A 810 -18.44 -9.19 -24.25
C TYR A 810 -17.68 -8.71 -23.01
N HIS A 811 -18.32 -8.77 -21.85
CA HIS A 811 -17.73 -8.31 -20.61
C HIS A 811 -17.07 -9.47 -19.85
N TYR A 812 -15.81 -9.28 -19.47
CA TYR A 812 -14.99 -10.27 -18.81
C TYR A 812 -13.97 -9.58 -17.88
N THR A 813 -13.35 -10.35 -16.99
CA THR A 813 -12.31 -9.82 -16.11
C THR A 813 -10.97 -9.78 -16.87
N GLN A 814 -10.39 -8.59 -17.02
CA GLN A 814 -9.21 -8.36 -17.85
C GLN A 814 -7.88 -8.85 -17.25
N SER A 815 -7.87 -9.35 -16.01
CA SER A 815 -6.66 -9.83 -15.34
C SER A 815 -6.90 -11.21 -14.75
N TYR A 816 -6.21 -12.22 -15.28
CA TYR A 816 -6.22 -13.60 -14.78
C TYR A 816 -4.90 -14.29 -15.09
N ASP A 817 -4.53 -15.25 -14.23
CA ASP A 817 -3.25 -15.94 -14.30
C ASP A 817 -3.37 -17.43 -14.68
N GLN A 818 -4.54 -17.88 -15.14
CA GLN A 818 -4.82 -19.26 -15.60
C GLN A 818 -6.01 -19.30 -16.58
N VAL A 819 -6.24 -20.44 -17.23
CA VAL A 819 -7.43 -20.68 -18.09
C VAL A 819 -8.74 -20.31 -17.38
N GLN A 820 -9.65 -19.64 -18.08
CA GLN A 820 -10.96 -19.20 -17.55
C GLN A 820 -12.12 -19.87 -18.30
N LEU A 821 -13.30 -19.94 -17.68
CA LEU A 821 -14.53 -20.42 -18.30
C LEU A 821 -15.55 -19.28 -18.50
N TRP A 822 -15.52 -18.65 -19.66
CA TRP A 822 -16.38 -17.52 -20.01
C TRP A 822 -17.76 -17.99 -20.44
N ASN A 823 -18.82 -17.57 -19.74
CA ASN A 823 -20.19 -17.93 -20.08
C ASN A 823 -20.65 -17.22 -21.37
N LEU A 824 -20.98 -17.98 -22.41
CA LEU A 824 -21.40 -17.43 -23.69
C LEU A 824 -22.92 -17.35 -23.83
N THR A 825 -23.63 -18.46 -23.57
CA THR A 825 -25.08 -18.52 -23.77
C THR A 825 -25.73 -19.64 -22.97
N ASP A 826 -27.03 -19.52 -22.72
CA ASP A 826 -27.89 -20.48 -22.03
C ASP A 826 -29.29 -20.46 -22.66
N ARG A 827 -29.96 -21.61 -22.83
CA ARG A 827 -31.32 -21.73 -23.41
C ARG A 827 -31.51 -21.07 -24.77
N THR A 828 -30.53 -21.23 -25.66
CA THR A 828 -30.59 -20.70 -27.05
C THR A 828 -30.31 -21.77 -28.12
N PRO A 829 -30.97 -22.94 -28.11
CA PRO A 829 -30.76 -23.96 -29.13
C PRO A 829 -31.14 -23.41 -30.51
N GLY A 830 -30.37 -23.78 -31.53
CA GLY A 830 -30.61 -23.36 -32.92
C GLY A 830 -30.28 -21.90 -33.25
N LYS A 831 -29.91 -21.08 -32.26
CA LYS A 831 -29.49 -19.68 -32.49
C LYS A 831 -27.99 -19.60 -32.72
N GLU A 832 -27.57 -19.15 -33.90
CA GLU A 832 -26.15 -18.94 -34.18
C GLU A 832 -25.53 -17.93 -33.21
N MET A 833 -24.34 -18.26 -32.72
CA MET A 833 -23.54 -17.46 -31.81
C MET A 833 -22.19 -17.15 -32.46
N VAL A 834 -21.78 -15.89 -32.40
CA VAL A 834 -20.51 -15.40 -32.96
C VAL A 834 -19.70 -14.72 -31.86
N LEU A 835 -18.62 -15.39 -31.43
CA LEU A 835 -17.61 -14.80 -30.55
C LEU A 835 -16.48 -14.23 -31.40
N GLN A 836 -16.33 -12.92 -31.39
CA GLN A 836 -15.32 -12.19 -32.16
C GLN A 836 -14.20 -11.70 -31.24
N LEU A 837 -12.95 -12.02 -31.57
CA LEU A 837 -11.75 -11.49 -30.95
C LEU A 837 -10.98 -10.66 -31.98
N GLN A 838 -10.84 -9.37 -31.74
CA GLN A 838 -10.22 -8.43 -32.67
C GLN A 838 -9.04 -7.72 -32.01
N THR A 839 -7.94 -7.55 -32.74
CA THR A 839 -6.77 -6.79 -32.29
C THR A 839 -6.28 -5.81 -33.36
N SER A 840 -5.89 -4.62 -32.93
CA SER A 840 -5.29 -3.59 -33.79
C SER A 840 -3.85 -3.26 -33.37
N GLN A 841 -3.45 -3.66 -32.17
CA GLN A 841 -2.15 -3.35 -31.59
C GLN A 841 -1.21 -4.56 -31.59
N ASP A 842 -1.72 -5.73 -31.24
CA ASP A 842 -0.90 -6.94 -31.21
C ASP A 842 -0.73 -7.49 -32.63
N ASP A 843 0.46 -8.01 -32.93
CA ASP A 843 0.76 -8.67 -34.20
C ASP A 843 0.14 -10.07 -34.30
N GLN A 844 -0.14 -10.69 -33.15
CA GLN A 844 -0.66 -12.06 -33.09
C GLN A 844 -1.53 -12.29 -31.85
N LEU A 845 -2.47 -13.22 -31.97
CA LEU A 845 -3.26 -13.76 -30.87
C LEU A 845 -2.91 -15.23 -30.66
N ASP A 846 -2.42 -15.56 -29.47
CA ASP A 846 -2.21 -16.95 -29.06
C ASP A 846 -3.51 -17.47 -28.44
N LEU A 847 -4.18 -18.37 -29.17
CA LEU A 847 -5.42 -19.02 -28.74
C LEU A 847 -5.22 -20.53 -28.54
N THR A 848 -4.00 -20.93 -28.18
CA THR A 848 -3.65 -22.33 -27.89
C THR A 848 -4.56 -22.88 -26.79
N ASN A 849 -5.12 -24.07 -27.00
CA ASN A 849 -6.08 -24.72 -26.10
C ASN A 849 -7.41 -23.97 -25.89
N MET A 850 -7.80 -23.08 -26.81
CA MET A 850 -9.17 -22.56 -26.81
C MET A 850 -10.16 -23.69 -27.10
N ALA A 851 -11.32 -23.67 -26.45
CA ALA A 851 -12.36 -24.66 -26.68
C ALA A 851 -13.75 -24.13 -26.37
N LEU A 852 -14.75 -24.73 -27.00
CA LEU A 852 -16.15 -24.58 -26.61
C LEU A 852 -16.54 -25.72 -25.68
N VAL A 853 -17.11 -25.37 -24.53
CA VAL A 853 -17.49 -26.30 -23.46
C VAL A 853 -18.98 -26.21 -23.21
N ARG A 854 -19.67 -27.35 -23.15
CA ARG A 854 -21.10 -27.43 -22.81
C ARG A 854 -21.27 -28.06 -21.43
N ALA A 855 -22.10 -27.48 -20.58
CA ALA A 855 -22.42 -28.02 -19.25
C ALA A 855 -23.78 -28.73 -19.25
N ASP A 856 -23.82 -30.04 -18.94
CA ASP A 856 -25.05 -30.81 -18.72
C ASP A 856 -25.71 -30.40 -17.40
N GLN A 857 -26.41 -29.26 -17.43
CA GLN A 857 -27.04 -28.66 -16.26
C GLN A 857 -28.05 -29.58 -15.57
N LYS A 858 -28.73 -30.47 -16.31
CA LYS A 858 -29.67 -31.43 -15.73
C LYS A 858 -28.93 -32.44 -14.85
N SER A 859 -27.81 -32.97 -15.34
CA SER A 859 -26.99 -33.92 -14.57
C SER A 859 -26.26 -33.26 -13.41
N ILE A 860 -25.73 -32.04 -13.61
CA ILE A 860 -25.11 -31.25 -12.53
C ILE A 860 -26.13 -31.04 -11.41
N LYS A 861 -27.33 -30.56 -11.74
CA LYS A 861 -28.41 -30.31 -10.77
C LYS A 861 -28.80 -31.56 -10.00
N LYS A 862 -28.79 -32.75 -10.63
CA LYS A 862 -29.06 -34.02 -9.94
C LYS A 862 -28.03 -34.27 -8.83
N VAL A 863 -26.75 -34.18 -9.15
CA VAL A 863 -25.66 -34.37 -8.16
C VAL A 863 -25.77 -33.36 -7.02
N LEU A 864 -25.99 -32.08 -7.36
CA LEU A 864 -26.14 -31.02 -6.36
C LEU A 864 -27.34 -31.25 -5.44
N ASN A 865 -28.50 -31.64 -5.99
CA ASN A 865 -29.69 -31.95 -5.19
C ASN A 865 -29.48 -33.13 -4.23
N ASP A 866 -28.72 -34.14 -4.64
CA ASP A 866 -28.40 -35.27 -3.75
C ASP A 866 -27.44 -34.86 -2.63
N ARG A 867 -26.47 -33.98 -2.90
CA ARG A 867 -25.61 -33.40 -1.85
C ARG A 867 -26.35 -32.41 -0.95
N LEU A 868 -27.31 -31.65 -1.48
CA LEU A 868 -28.12 -30.69 -0.70
C LEU A 868 -28.94 -31.37 0.41
N LYS A 869 -29.31 -32.65 0.24
CA LYS A 869 -29.95 -33.45 1.30
C LYS A 869 -29.04 -33.67 2.51
N GLN A 870 -27.71 -33.62 2.30
CA GLN A 870 -26.67 -33.80 3.31
C GLN A 870 -26.05 -32.46 3.77
N ASN A 871 -26.75 -31.34 3.53
CA ASN A 871 -26.24 -30.00 3.77
C ASN A 871 -26.36 -29.60 5.25
N LEU A 872 -25.39 -28.84 5.75
CA LEU A 872 -25.46 -28.24 7.08
C LEU A 872 -26.53 -27.14 7.10
N THR A 873 -27.50 -27.27 8.01
CA THR A 873 -28.44 -26.20 8.31
C THR A 873 -27.85 -25.32 9.40
N VAL A 874 -27.28 -24.17 9.02
CA VAL A 874 -26.64 -23.23 9.94
C VAL A 874 -27.70 -22.51 10.77
N THR A 875 -27.64 -22.68 12.09
CA THR A 875 -28.54 -22.03 13.06
C THR A 875 -27.95 -20.75 13.64
N LYS A 876 -26.63 -20.65 13.74
CA LYS A 876 -25.93 -19.46 14.23
C LYS A 876 -24.56 -19.35 13.58
N TRP A 877 -24.20 -18.13 13.16
CA TRP A 877 -22.84 -17.87 12.70
C TRP A 877 -22.37 -16.45 13.05
N THR A 878 -21.06 -16.31 13.22
CA THR A 878 -20.28 -15.07 13.26
C THR A 878 -19.04 -15.28 12.39
N ASN A 879 -18.09 -14.35 12.36
CA ASN A 879 -16.86 -14.59 11.60
C ASN A 879 -15.99 -15.72 12.18
N THR A 880 -16.09 -16.02 13.48
CA THR A 880 -15.26 -17.03 14.15
C THR A 880 -16.06 -18.23 14.65
N LEU A 881 -17.35 -18.31 14.35
CA LEU A 881 -18.22 -19.38 14.81
C LEU A 881 -19.23 -19.75 13.72
N VAL A 882 -19.39 -21.04 13.43
CA VAL A 882 -20.49 -21.58 12.63
C VAL A 882 -21.07 -22.77 13.38
N LYS A 883 -22.36 -22.71 13.71
CA LYS A 883 -23.11 -23.79 14.37
C LYS A 883 -24.31 -24.19 13.52
N GLY A 884 -24.62 -25.47 13.51
CA GLY A 884 -25.78 -25.99 12.79
C GLY A 884 -26.02 -27.47 13.01
N HIS A 885 -27.07 -27.96 12.34
CA HIS A 885 -27.47 -29.36 12.36
C HIS A 885 -27.35 -29.96 10.97
N VAL A 886 -26.94 -31.22 10.87
CA VAL A 886 -26.91 -31.97 9.62
C VAL A 886 -27.54 -33.33 9.83
N ALA A 887 -28.26 -33.82 8.81
CA ALA A 887 -28.78 -35.18 8.76
C ALA A 887 -28.10 -35.91 7.59
N ILE A 888 -27.18 -36.81 7.91
CA ILE A 888 -26.49 -37.65 6.93
C ILE A 888 -27.31 -38.92 6.70
N THR A 889 -28.02 -38.98 5.57
CA THR A 889 -28.95 -40.06 5.20
C THR A 889 -28.35 -41.05 4.21
N ASP A 890 -27.11 -40.84 3.77
CA ASP A 890 -26.40 -41.71 2.84
C ASP A 890 -25.06 -42.19 3.43
N LYS A 891 -24.21 -42.78 2.59
CA LYS A 891 -22.87 -43.27 2.96
C LYS A 891 -21.80 -42.17 3.02
N SER A 892 -22.18 -40.90 3.19
CA SER A 892 -21.20 -39.83 3.37
C SER A 892 -20.36 -40.09 4.61
N ASN A 893 -19.05 -40.03 4.47
CA ASN A 893 -18.07 -40.26 5.54
C ASN A 893 -17.17 -39.04 5.80
N VAL A 894 -17.35 -37.97 5.02
CA VAL A 894 -16.61 -36.71 5.13
C VAL A 894 -17.59 -35.54 5.02
N MET A 895 -17.43 -34.54 5.88
CA MET A 895 -17.98 -33.20 5.65
C MET A 895 -16.93 -32.36 4.92
N MET A 896 -17.30 -31.85 3.75
CA MET A 896 -16.56 -30.80 3.06
C MET A 896 -17.15 -29.43 3.42
N THR A 897 -16.30 -28.41 3.48
CA THR A 897 -16.73 -27.04 3.79
C THR A 897 -16.36 -26.07 2.68
N SER A 898 -17.04 -24.92 2.63
CA SER A 898 -16.66 -23.76 1.81
C SER A 898 -15.75 -22.77 2.56
N ILE A 899 -15.17 -23.22 3.68
CA ILE A 899 -14.31 -22.43 4.57
C ILE A 899 -12.85 -22.84 4.34
N PRO A 900 -11.94 -21.90 4.05
CA PRO A 900 -10.53 -22.24 3.90
C PRO A 900 -9.94 -22.88 5.15
N TYR A 901 -9.12 -23.91 4.92
CA TYR A 901 -8.39 -24.61 5.96
C TYR A 901 -7.42 -23.66 6.65
N ASN A 902 -7.48 -23.66 7.98
CA ASN A 902 -6.52 -22.98 8.83
C ASN A 902 -6.44 -23.77 10.15
N PRO A 903 -5.24 -24.08 10.66
CA PRO A 903 -5.04 -24.71 11.96
C PRO A 903 -5.68 -24.01 13.15
N GLY A 904 -6.10 -22.74 13.01
CA GLY A 904 -6.91 -22.04 13.99
C GLY A 904 -8.37 -22.50 14.09
N TRP A 905 -8.88 -23.28 13.12
CA TRP A 905 -10.21 -23.87 13.19
C TRP A 905 -10.22 -25.12 14.09
N THR A 906 -11.22 -25.19 14.97
CA THR A 906 -11.56 -26.38 15.74
C THR A 906 -12.98 -26.79 15.41
N VAL A 907 -13.18 -28.08 15.13
CA VAL A 907 -14.50 -28.65 14.82
C VAL A 907 -14.91 -29.62 15.91
N LYS A 908 -16.17 -29.55 16.32
CA LYS A 908 -16.84 -30.52 17.19
C LYS A 908 -18.05 -31.11 16.48
N VAL A 909 -18.21 -32.42 16.60
CA VAL A 909 -19.38 -33.19 16.18
C VAL A 909 -20.00 -33.79 17.44
N ASP A 910 -21.27 -33.47 17.71
CA ASP A 910 -21.99 -33.88 18.92
C ASP A 910 -21.23 -33.54 20.21
N GLY A 911 -20.64 -32.34 20.24
CA GLY A 911 -19.85 -31.84 21.36
C GLY A 911 -18.43 -32.41 21.48
N LYS A 912 -18.06 -33.43 20.70
CA LYS A 912 -16.72 -34.05 20.72
C LYS A 912 -15.84 -33.45 19.64
N LYS A 913 -14.61 -33.05 20.00
CA LYS A 913 -13.62 -32.55 19.03
C LYS A 913 -13.24 -33.65 18.05
N VAL A 914 -13.24 -33.32 16.75
CA VAL A 914 -12.82 -34.24 15.67
C VAL A 914 -11.56 -33.73 14.99
N GLU A 915 -10.82 -34.64 14.36
CA GLU A 915 -9.66 -34.29 13.56
C GLU A 915 -10.09 -33.58 12.27
N THR A 916 -9.45 -32.45 11.98
CA THR A 916 -9.69 -31.68 10.76
C THR A 916 -8.59 -31.96 9.75
N SER A 917 -8.94 -32.05 8.48
CA SER A 917 -7.99 -32.23 7.39
C SER A 917 -8.22 -31.22 6.28
N GLU A 918 -7.17 -30.96 5.52
CA GLU A 918 -7.22 -30.11 4.33
C GLU A 918 -7.74 -30.90 3.14
N ALA A 919 -8.75 -30.36 2.46
CA ALA A 919 -9.26 -30.84 1.19
C ALA A 919 -8.83 -29.89 0.07
N TRP A 920 -8.39 -30.46 -1.05
CA TRP A 920 -7.97 -29.69 -2.24
C TRP A 920 -6.90 -28.62 -1.97
N GLU A 921 -6.03 -28.87 -0.98
CA GLU A 921 -4.98 -27.92 -0.56
C GLU A 921 -5.53 -26.51 -0.22
N SER A 922 -6.79 -26.42 0.21
CA SER A 922 -7.44 -25.13 0.41
C SER A 922 -8.58 -25.12 1.42
N LEU A 923 -9.45 -26.15 1.43
CA LEU A 923 -10.70 -26.14 2.19
C LEU A 923 -10.62 -27.01 3.45
N LEU A 924 -11.31 -26.59 4.50
CA LEU A 924 -11.47 -27.37 5.72
C LEU A 924 -12.40 -28.57 5.45
N SER A 925 -12.04 -29.74 5.98
CA SER A 925 -12.87 -30.94 5.98
C SER A 925 -12.69 -31.74 7.27
N PHE A 926 -13.65 -32.59 7.60
CA PHE A 926 -13.62 -33.42 8.82
C PHE A 926 -14.48 -34.69 8.64
N PRO A 927 -14.23 -35.76 9.40
CA PRO A 927 -15.01 -37.00 9.29
C PRO A 927 -16.43 -36.81 9.84
N ILE A 928 -17.39 -37.54 9.25
CA ILE A 928 -18.77 -37.61 9.72
C ILE A 928 -19.32 -39.02 9.52
N THR A 929 -20.38 -39.37 10.23
CA THR A 929 -21.09 -40.65 10.09
C THR A 929 -22.52 -40.43 9.61
N SER A 930 -23.19 -41.49 9.18
CA SER A 930 -24.64 -41.44 8.95
C SER A 930 -25.39 -41.18 10.26
N GLY A 931 -26.40 -40.32 10.23
CA GLY A 931 -27.15 -39.91 11.42
C GLY A 931 -27.43 -38.41 11.48
N LYS A 932 -28.08 -37.99 12.57
CA LYS A 932 -28.28 -36.57 12.89
C LYS A 932 -27.12 -36.11 13.77
N HIS A 933 -26.49 -35.00 13.39
CA HIS A 933 -25.32 -34.49 14.09
C HIS A 933 -25.41 -32.99 14.34
N ASP A 934 -24.90 -32.57 15.49
CA ASP A 934 -24.67 -31.18 15.86
C ASP A 934 -23.23 -30.80 15.51
N ILE A 935 -23.07 -29.75 14.68
CA ILE A 935 -21.76 -29.30 14.21
C ILE A 935 -21.46 -27.93 14.81
N GLU A 936 -20.28 -27.80 15.43
CA GLU A 936 -19.72 -26.53 15.91
C GLU A 936 -18.31 -26.35 15.33
N MET A 937 -18.12 -25.29 14.54
CA MET A 937 -16.83 -24.87 14.01
C MET A 937 -16.47 -23.53 14.63
N SER A 938 -15.33 -23.44 15.32
CA SER A 938 -14.86 -22.22 15.99
C SER A 938 -13.42 -21.88 15.60
N PHE A 939 -13.11 -20.60 15.43
CA PHE A 939 -11.78 -20.12 15.01
C PHE A 939 -11.07 -19.32 16.10
N LEU A 940 -9.79 -19.64 16.33
CA LEU A 940 -8.85 -18.84 17.11
C LEU A 940 -7.53 -18.75 16.36
N PRO A 941 -6.95 -17.55 16.12
CA PRO A 941 -5.68 -17.42 15.41
C PRO A 941 -4.57 -18.25 16.06
N GLN A 942 -3.83 -18.98 15.24
CA GLN A 942 -2.70 -19.78 15.72
C GLN A 942 -1.65 -18.88 16.40
N GLY A 943 -1.13 -19.34 17.53
CA GLY A 943 -0.12 -18.61 18.31
C GLY A 943 -0.68 -17.48 19.18
N LEU A 944 -1.98 -17.15 19.11
CA LEU A 944 -2.53 -16.03 19.89
C LEU A 944 -2.35 -16.24 21.40
N LEU A 945 -2.66 -17.43 21.91
CA LEU A 945 -2.48 -17.76 23.34
C LEU A 945 -1.01 -17.69 23.76
N THR A 946 -0.09 -18.26 22.97
CA THR A 946 1.35 -18.17 23.23
C THR A 946 1.83 -16.73 23.26
N GLY A 947 1.38 -15.92 22.29
CA GLY A 947 1.68 -14.49 22.25
C GLY A 947 1.15 -13.74 23.48
N ILE A 948 -0.09 -14.04 23.92
CA ILE A 948 -0.67 -13.46 25.13
C ILE A 948 0.18 -13.80 26.36
N VAL A 949 0.57 -15.07 26.54
CA VAL A 949 1.39 -15.49 27.69
C VAL A 949 2.72 -14.72 27.71
N VAL A 950 3.43 -14.65 26.58
CA VAL A 950 4.70 -13.91 26.47
C VAL A 950 4.51 -12.43 26.78
N SER A 951 3.44 -11.81 26.26
CA SER A 951 3.13 -10.41 26.51
C SER A 951 2.79 -10.12 27.97
N VAL A 952 1.99 -10.98 28.62
CA VAL A 952 1.66 -10.83 30.05
C VAL A 952 2.91 -10.97 30.92
N LEU A 953 3.78 -11.94 30.65
CA LEU A 953 5.04 -12.11 31.37
C LEU A 953 5.96 -10.90 31.19
N SER A 954 6.09 -10.37 29.97
CA SER A 954 6.88 -9.16 29.71
C SER A 954 6.31 -7.95 30.45
N LEU A 955 4.99 -7.74 30.40
CA LEU A 955 4.32 -6.63 31.09
C LEU A 955 4.47 -6.73 32.62
N ALA A 956 4.37 -7.94 33.19
CA ALA A 956 4.59 -8.18 34.61
C ALA A 956 6.04 -7.85 35.00
N LEU A 957 7.02 -8.27 34.20
CA LEU A 957 8.42 -7.94 34.41
C LEU A 957 8.68 -6.43 34.31
N ILE A 958 8.13 -5.75 33.29
CA ILE A 958 8.22 -4.29 33.16
C ILE A 958 7.63 -3.58 34.38
N ALA A 959 6.47 -4.03 34.87
CA ALA A 959 5.82 -3.46 36.04
C ALA A 959 6.64 -3.68 37.32
N PHE A 960 7.21 -4.88 37.50
CA PHE A 960 8.10 -5.20 38.61
C PHE A 960 9.36 -4.33 38.61
N LEU A 961 10.05 -4.24 37.46
CA LEU A 961 11.26 -3.43 37.31
C LEU A 961 10.97 -1.95 37.61
N LYS A 962 9.85 -1.43 37.12
CA LYS A 962 9.43 -0.06 37.42
C LYS A 962 9.17 0.17 38.91
N TRP A 963 8.44 -0.74 39.55
CA TRP A 963 8.16 -0.67 40.98
C TRP A 963 9.43 -0.75 41.82
N TYR A 964 10.38 -1.61 41.43
CA TYR A 964 11.66 -1.77 42.12
C TYR A 964 12.53 -0.51 42.01
N ASP A 965 12.67 0.06 40.82
CA ASP A 965 13.40 1.32 40.58
C ASP A 965 12.81 2.50 41.36
N ASP A 966 11.47 2.54 41.49
CA ASP A 966 10.78 3.60 42.23
C ASP A 966 10.94 3.46 43.76
N ARG A 967 11.19 2.24 44.28
CA ARG A 967 11.40 1.99 45.71
C ARG A 967 12.86 2.10 46.17
N THR A 968 13.78 1.55 45.39
CA THR A 968 15.19 1.48 45.80
C THR A 968 15.94 2.77 45.50
N GLY A 969 15.43 3.59 44.58
CA GLY A 969 16.15 4.76 44.07
C GLY A 969 17.48 4.40 43.40
N ASN A 970 17.73 3.11 43.18
CA ASN A 970 18.96 2.58 42.63
C ASN A 970 18.74 2.42 41.12
N ASP A 971 19.34 3.30 40.32
CA ASP A 971 19.20 3.31 38.86
C ASP A 971 20.01 2.18 38.17
N GLU A 972 20.59 1.25 38.94
CA GLU A 972 21.55 0.23 38.49
C GLU A 972 20.93 -1.10 37.99
N LEU A 973 19.63 -1.33 38.15
CA LEU A 973 19.04 -2.62 37.76
C LEU A 973 18.87 -2.79 36.23
N PHE A 974 19.22 -1.76 35.43
CA PHE A 974 19.00 -1.69 33.99
C PHE A 974 20.20 -1.20 33.19
#